data_AF-A0AAJ0IB80-F1
#
_entry.id   AF-A0AAJ0IB80-F1
#
_cell.length_a   1.000
_cell.length_b   1.000
_cell.length_c   1.000
_cell.angle_alpha   90.00
_cell.angle_beta   90.00
_cell.angle_gamma   90.00
#
_symmetry.space_group_name_H-M   'P 1'
#
loop_
_entity.id
_entity.type
_entity.pdbx_description
1 polymer ?
#
loop_
_entity_poly.entity_id
_entity_poly.type
_entity_poly.pdbx_seq_one_letter_code
_entity_poly.pdbx_strand_id
1 'polypeptide(L)'
;MTAHNQGEGGAPPPLTQASPSPSNADKPPAKLYHEHGGEPLEGAALQECIEALVDGWTTCVDELSQLHTKAESASKPIRGLYTLLKVQQRTLDKVKAKKASQPSPPPPPSTDEHGTEPKPLFTPAQYFGMRSCCWDDRWSVIKKCRGLVAINKEFARSPKQPVPAGKGWLAYKDNPLLERPIVVDAVIDSGATWLKFVSISPKTLAYQIAVDGWETDDEEEEEEDDKAYSDDEEDQYNGNGVAGRNGIQEALGNTEFAESIKKVILAARWNHCHHVHLLLPGLRHGESEPADRMLRYIREKIGGDDVSVTVSCANSPLLADTPPPPPLDTALAALIDERDPLVADDCGRITSTANLDPSVLVSLVTDLHHGLVDLQPEFQQRVVARSVLDHTTDSNELVPREDILAKVLYPALRGRKLVTTRLAAQYFRQLIASISTHSEQVRASFILPPDAPPALLSPEGSSEPLSTTSLTPEQRRAELQRWSAVPIPDDLHLPVEIVDDIELEQVSPLIAEGKLPPMALGVAQDLSRLNRSVYLYGWINRLTTITGHRGIERQIYLSLATHWTPPATGNHRASESDAKNNEIPPDIWHRHLGGYLIHRDKPRDWKALIADYEECKDGKIPSEVQRWTNPWTTWGRGISTYGLPDTKTWEGVGHADKQSFGRKLQTREARGQRNPGGRDVDDQEGEEQDMDEEEEEEQS
;
A
#
# COMPACT_ATOMS: atom_id res chain seq x y z
N MET A 1 19.85 21.84 50.58
CA MET A 1 19.21 22.88 51.41
C MET A 1 17.84 22.37 51.79
N THR A 2 17.75 21.93 53.04
CA THR A 2 16.56 21.51 53.77
C THR A 2 15.69 22.72 54.10
N ALA A 3 14.37 22.57 54.03
CA ALA A 3 13.44 23.34 54.86
C ALA A 3 12.10 22.60 55.01
N HIS A 4 11.88 22.14 56.24
CA HIS A 4 10.58 21.78 56.82
C HIS A 4 9.62 22.98 56.81
N ASN A 5 8.32 22.70 56.74
CA ASN A 5 7.37 23.42 57.59
C ASN A 5 6.17 22.52 57.97
N GLN A 6 6.05 22.26 59.28
CA GLN A 6 4.81 21.90 59.99
C GLN A 6 3.99 23.21 60.10
N GLY A 7 2.67 23.30 60.23
CA GLY A 7 1.64 22.44 60.78
C GLY A 7 0.78 23.33 61.71
N GLU A 8 -0.53 23.41 61.48
CA GLU A 8 -1.63 23.90 62.35
C GLU A 8 -2.84 24.18 61.42
N GLY A 9 -4.09 23.83 61.66
CA GLY A 9 -4.84 23.18 62.74
C GLY A 9 -6.31 23.34 62.34
N GLY A 10 -7.13 22.28 62.42
CA GLY A 10 -8.53 22.35 62.01
C GLY A 10 -9.34 21.14 62.48
N ALA A 11 -10.30 21.40 63.36
CA ALA A 11 -11.19 20.46 64.04
C ALA A 11 -12.02 19.54 63.10
N PRO A 12 -12.56 18.41 63.61
CA PRO A 12 -13.21 17.41 62.77
C PRO A 12 -14.69 17.76 62.50
N PRO A 13 -15.19 17.60 61.25
CA PRO A 13 -16.61 17.60 60.96
C PRO A 13 -17.16 16.15 60.86
N PRO A 14 -18.49 15.98 60.86
CA PRO A 14 -19.18 14.84 61.48
C PRO A 14 -19.36 13.64 60.55
N LEU A 15 -19.70 12.51 61.17
CA LEU A 15 -20.24 11.30 60.54
C LEU A 15 -21.39 11.65 59.58
N THR A 16 -21.13 11.60 58.27
CA THR A 16 -22.16 11.63 57.22
C THR A 16 -22.41 10.24 56.67
N GLN A 17 -23.61 9.76 57.00
CA GLN A 17 -24.48 8.80 56.32
C GLN A 17 -23.93 8.09 55.08
N ALA A 18 -23.95 6.76 55.15
CA ALA A 18 -23.91 5.85 54.02
C ALA A 18 -24.93 6.29 52.96
N SER A 19 -24.43 6.65 51.78
CA SER A 19 -25.22 6.82 50.56
C SER A 19 -25.12 5.54 49.72
N PRO A 20 -26.17 5.20 48.96
CA PRO A 20 -26.44 3.85 48.50
C PRO A 20 -25.49 3.41 47.40
N SER A 21 -25.23 2.10 47.36
CA SER A 21 -24.56 1.43 46.26
C SER A 21 -25.09 1.91 44.90
N PRO A 22 -24.24 2.21 43.91
CA PRO A 22 -24.71 2.54 42.57
C PRO A 22 -25.45 1.32 42.00
N SER A 23 -26.68 1.57 41.54
CA SER A 23 -27.49 0.58 40.83
C SER A 23 -26.75 0.06 39.59
N ASN A 24 -26.97 -1.22 39.26
CA ASN A 24 -26.41 -1.95 38.11
C ASN A 24 -26.69 -1.36 36.70
N ALA A 25 -27.12 -0.11 36.57
CA ALA A 25 -27.56 0.49 35.31
C ALA A 25 -26.44 1.16 34.47
N ASP A 26 -25.23 1.36 35.02
CA ASP A 26 -24.16 2.12 34.34
C ASP A 26 -22.96 1.26 33.86
N LYS A 27 -23.12 -0.06 33.71
CA LYS A 27 -22.09 -0.90 33.07
C LYS A 27 -22.31 -0.96 31.55
N PRO A 28 -21.33 -0.59 30.70
CA PRO A 28 -21.44 -0.81 29.26
C PRO A 28 -21.50 -2.32 28.93
N PRO A 29 -22.17 -2.71 27.83
CA PRO A 29 -22.61 -4.09 27.57
C PRO A 29 -21.50 -5.11 27.29
N ALA A 30 -20.22 -4.68 27.15
CA ALA A 30 -19.09 -5.58 26.90
C ALA A 30 -18.77 -6.51 28.09
N LYS A 31 -19.23 -6.19 29.32
CA LYS A 31 -18.98 -7.02 30.51
C LYS A 31 -19.86 -8.28 30.62
N LEU A 32 -20.92 -8.40 29.82
CA LEU A 32 -21.83 -9.56 29.87
C LEU A 32 -21.22 -10.86 29.33
N TYR A 33 -20.11 -10.79 28.57
CA TYR A 33 -19.43 -11.98 28.04
C TYR A 33 -18.67 -12.79 29.11
N HIS A 34 -18.26 -12.16 30.21
CA HIS A 34 -17.53 -12.82 31.30
C HIS A 34 -18.41 -13.10 32.54
N GLU A 35 -19.49 -12.33 32.76
CA GLU A 35 -20.39 -12.58 33.91
C GLU A 35 -21.35 -13.76 33.67
N HIS A 36 -21.70 -14.08 32.42
CA HIS A 36 -22.51 -15.26 32.10
C HIS A 36 -21.62 -16.45 31.74
N GLY A 37 -21.20 -17.21 32.74
CA GLY A 37 -20.49 -18.48 32.59
C GLY A 37 -21.32 -19.55 31.86
N GLY A 38 -21.48 -19.42 30.54
CA GLY A 38 -22.07 -20.45 29.69
C GLY A 38 -23.60 -20.59 29.74
N GLU A 39 -24.33 -19.68 30.40
CA GLU A 39 -25.80 -19.69 30.34
C GLU A 39 -26.32 -19.06 29.03
N PRO A 40 -27.33 -19.66 28.37
CA PRO A 40 -27.87 -19.14 27.13
C PRO A 40 -28.60 -17.81 27.38
N LEU A 41 -28.20 -16.77 26.64
CA LEU A 41 -28.90 -15.47 26.60
C LEU A 41 -30.32 -15.69 26.08
N GLU A 42 -31.31 -15.74 26.97
CA GLU A 42 -32.72 -15.98 26.61
C GLU A 42 -33.65 -14.91 27.21
N GLY A 43 -34.83 -14.76 26.61
CA GLY A 43 -35.89 -13.86 27.10
C GLY A 43 -35.51 -12.38 27.14
N ALA A 44 -35.79 -11.71 28.27
CA ALA A 44 -35.64 -10.27 28.44
C ALA A 44 -34.17 -9.78 28.37
N ALA A 45 -33.22 -10.56 28.88
CA ALA A 45 -31.80 -10.20 28.88
C ALA A 45 -31.22 -10.11 27.45
N LEU A 46 -31.66 -11.00 26.55
CA LEU A 46 -31.29 -10.94 25.14
C LEU A 46 -31.85 -9.68 24.48
N GLN A 47 -33.08 -9.28 24.82
CA GLN A 47 -33.71 -8.08 24.28
C GLN A 47 -32.98 -6.81 24.73
N GLU A 48 -32.60 -6.71 26.00
CA GLU A 48 -31.78 -5.58 26.50
C GLU A 48 -30.43 -5.49 25.78
N CYS A 49 -29.75 -6.63 25.57
CA CYS A 49 -28.49 -6.67 24.81
C CYS A 49 -28.67 -6.18 23.37
N ILE A 50 -29.78 -6.53 22.72
CA ILE A 50 -30.09 -6.09 21.36
C ILE A 50 -30.36 -4.59 21.32
N GLU A 51 -31.05 -4.05 22.32
CA GLU A 51 -31.34 -2.62 22.40
C GLU A 51 -30.06 -1.81 22.59
N ALA A 52 -29.21 -2.21 23.55
CA ALA A 52 -27.90 -1.60 23.74
C ALA A 52 -27.03 -1.69 22.47
N LEU A 53 -27.06 -2.82 21.76
CA LEU A 53 -26.34 -2.99 20.50
C LEU A 53 -26.86 -2.05 19.41
N VAL A 54 -28.18 -1.91 19.26
CA VAL A 54 -28.78 -1.02 18.24
C VAL A 54 -28.48 0.44 18.53
N ASP A 55 -28.49 0.85 19.80
CA ASP A 55 -28.20 2.22 20.21
C ASP A 55 -26.71 2.56 20.01
N GLY A 56 -25.81 1.66 20.43
CA GLY A 56 -24.37 1.78 20.17
C GLY A 56 -24.06 1.79 18.67
N TRP A 57 -24.71 0.92 17.89
CA TRP A 57 -24.54 0.89 16.43
C TRP A 57 -25.05 2.16 15.75
N THR A 58 -26.18 2.72 16.21
CA THR A 58 -26.69 4.00 15.72
C THR A 58 -25.66 5.11 15.97
N THR A 59 -25.16 5.20 17.19
CA THR A 59 -24.11 6.17 17.56
C THR A 59 -22.87 6.01 16.67
N CYS A 60 -22.39 4.78 16.49
CA CYS A 60 -21.24 4.49 15.63
C CYS A 60 -21.47 4.96 14.17
N VAL A 61 -22.65 4.73 13.60
CA VAL A 61 -22.98 5.16 12.22
C VAL A 61 -23.04 6.69 12.10
N ASP A 62 -23.58 7.37 13.10
CA ASP A 62 -23.63 8.83 13.15
C ASP A 62 -22.21 9.42 13.25
N GLU A 63 -21.35 8.86 14.11
CA GLU A 63 -19.95 9.27 14.24
C GLU A 63 -19.15 9.03 12.95
N LEU A 64 -19.33 7.88 12.29
CA LEU A 64 -18.69 7.59 10.99
C LEU A 64 -19.16 8.53 9.88
N SER A 65 -20.42 8.98 9.92
CA SER A 65 -20.94 9.99 8.98
C SER A 65 -20.29 11.36 9.18
N GLN A 66 -20.05 11.75 10.44
CA GLN A 66 -19.32 12.97 10.78
C GLN A 66 -17.86 12.89 10.33
N LEU A 67 -17.20 11.74 10.54
CA LEU A 67 -15.85 11.48 10.02
C LEU A 67 -15.79 11.66 8.49
N HIS A 68 -16.75 11.09 7.75
CA HIS A 68 -16.80 11.21 6.30
C HIS A 68 -16.95 12.67 5.87
N THR A 69 -17.86 13.40 6.50
CA THR A 69 -18.09 14.84 6.21
C THR A 69 -16.84 15.67 6.47
N LYS A 70 -16.16 15.42 7.60
CA LYS A 70 -14.92 16.13 7.95
C LYS A 70 -13.79 15.82 6.96
N ALA A 71 -13.62 14.54 6.61
CA ALA A 71 -12.62 14.09 5.65
C ALA A 71 -12.78 14.77 4.28
N GLU A 72 -14.01 14.85 3.76
CA GLU A 72 -14.30 15.55 2.49
C GLU A 72 -14.03 17.06 2.62
N SER A 73 -14.49 17.69 3.70
CA SER A 73 -14.28 19.14 3.92
C SER A 73 -12.81 19.53 4.03
N ALA A 74 -11.97 18.64 4.57
CA ALA A 74 -10.53 18.83 4.70
C ALA A 74 -9.75 18.46 3.43
N SER A 75 -10.42 18.03 2.35
CA SER A 75 -9.79 17.44 1.15
C SER A 75 -8.84 16.28 1.49
N LYS A 76 -9.24 15.49 2.48
CA LYS A 76 -8.47 14.38 3.06
C LYS A 76 -9.30 13.10 3.05
N PRO A 77 -9.67 12.55 1.87
CA PRO A 77 -10.57 11.41 1.78
C PRO A 77 -10.01 10.18 2.51
N ILE A 78 -10.90 9.34 3.04
CA ILE A 78 -10.55 8.05 3.66
C ILE A 78 -11.06 6.94 2.75
N ARG A 79 -10.14 6.12 2.22
CA ARG A 79 -10.50 5.05 1.30
C ARG A 79 -11.33 3.98 2.02
N GLY A 80 -12.44 3.56 1.41
CA GLY A 80 -13.33 2.53 1.95
C GLY A 80 -14.35 3.01 2.99
N LEU A 81 -14.20 4.22 3.56
CA LEU A 81 -15.12 4.76 4.57
C LEU A 81 -16.55 4.87 4.05
N TYR A 82 -16.74 5.42 2.85
CA TYR A 82 -18.07 5.56 2.24
C TYR A 82 -18.76 4.21 2.02
N THR A 83 -18.01 3.21 1.57
CA THR A 83 -18.53 1.84 1.36
C THR A 83 -18.90 1.21 2.70
N LEU A 84 -18.05 1.32 3.73
CA LEU A 84 -18.36 0.86 5.07
C LEU A 84 -19.63 1.52 5.60
N LEU A 85 -19.72 2.85 5.52
CA LEU A 85 -20.86 3.61 6.01
C LEU A 85 -22.17 3.13 5.38
N LYS A 86 -22.18 2.95 4.05
CA LYS A 86 -23.34 2.40 3.33
C LYS A 86 -23.73 1.00 3.82
N VAL A 87 -22.75 0.12 4.07
CA VAL A 87 -22.99 -1.24 4.55
C VAL A 87 -23.55 -1.22 5.97
N GLN A 88 -22.96 -0.42 6.86
CA GLN A 88 -23.38 -0.29 8.25
C GLN A 88 -24.80 0.30 8.35
N GLN A 89 -25.08 1.39 7.63
CA GLN A 89 -26.41 2.02 7.59
C GLN A 89 -27.47 1.03 7.09
N ARG A 90 -27.25 0.38 5.93
CA ARG A 90 -28.21 -0.58 5.37
C ARG A 90 -28.48 -1.75 6.30
N THR A 91 -27.47 -2.20 7.04
CA THR A 91 -27.62 -3.34 7.95
C THR A 91 -28.39 -2.91 9.20
N LEU A 92 -28.06 -1.74 9.76
CA LEU A 92 -28.79 -1.14 10.87
C LEU A 92 -30.26 -0.89 10.53
N ASP A 93 -30.55 -0.35 9.33
CA ASP A 93 -31.92 -0.10 8.87
C ASP A 93 -32.73 -1.40 8.77
N LYS A 94 -32.12 -2.50 8.30
CA LYS A 94 -32.77 -3.81 8.28
C LYS A 94 -33.10 -4.32 9.68
N VAL A 95 -32.19 -4.12 10.63
CA VAL A 95 -32.40 -4.52 12.03
C VAL A 95 -33.53 -3.68 12.65
N LYS A 96 -33.51 -2.36 12.45
CA LYS A 96 -34.58 -1.44 12.90
C LYS A 96 -35.92 -1.75 12.26
N ALA A 97 -35.97 -2.02 10.96
CA ALA A 97 -37.18 -2.38 10.24
C ALA A 97 -37.77 -3.71 10.74
N LYS A 98 -36.93 -4.73 10.99
CA LYS A 98 -37.38 -5.99 11.57
C LYS A 98 -37.98 -5.78 12.97
N LYS A 99 -37.37 -4.89 13.78
CA LYS A 99 -37.92 -4.49 15.08
C LYS A 99 -39.27 -3.76 14.95
N ALA A 100 -39.40 -2.85 13.99
CA ALA A 100 -40.63 -2.08 13.76
C ALA A 100 -41.78 -2.90 13.15
N SER A 101 -41.47 -3.99 12.44
CA SER A 101 -42.47 -4.85 11.77
C SER A 101 -43.28 -5.75 12.71
N GLN A 102 -43.05 -5.69 14.02
CA GLN A 102 -43.84 -6.44 15.00
C GLN A 102 -45.15 -5.72 15.32
N PRO A 103 -46.32 -6.40 15.24
CA PRO A 103 -47.56 -5.84 15.75
C PRO A 103 -47.47 -5.71 17.27
N SER A 104 -47.94 -4.58 17.80
CA SER A 104 -48.10 -4.35 19.25
C SER A 104 -48.88 -5.49 19.90
N PRO A 105 -48.51 -5.92 21.12
CA PRO A 105 -49.15 -7.06 21.78
C PRO A 105 -50.67 -6.79 21.91
N PRO A 106 -51.54 -7.77 21.60
CA PRO A 106 -52.96 -7.62 21.88
C PRO A 106 -53.17 -7.45 23.40
N PRO A 107 -54.22 -6.73 23.83
CA PRO A 107 -54.53 -6.57 25.26
C PRO A 107 -54.70 -7.95 25.91
N PRO A 108 -54.35 -8.09 27.20
CA PRO A 108 -54.24 -9.40 27.84
C PRO A 108 -55.59 -10.16 27.76
N PRO A 109 -55.62 -11.37 27.20
CA PRO A 109 -56.79 -12.23 27.35
C PRO A 109 -56.84 -12.76 28.79
N SER A 110 -58.03 -12.70 29.37
CA SER A 110 -58.41 -13.34 30.62
C SER A 110 -58.04 -14.82 30.60
N THR A 111 -57.32 -15.26 31.64
CA THR A 111 -57.29 -16.61 32.23
C THR A 111 -57.89 -17.72 31.38
N ASP A 112 -57.05 -18.46 30.66
CA ASP A 112 -56.78 -19.89 30.92
C ASP A 112 -56.10 -20.57 29.71
N GLU A 113 -55.21 -21.50 30.05
CA GLU A 113 -54.62 -22.59 29.24
C GLU A 113 -53.49 -22.30 28.22
N HIS A 114 -52.31 -22.83 28.58
CA HIS A 114 -51.12 -23.12 27.76
C HIS A 114 -50.45 -21.93 27.06
N GLY A 115 -49.81 -21.09 27.88
CA GLY A 115 -48.95 -19.99 27.46
C GLY A 115 -47.82 -20.47 26.54
N THR A 116 -47.97 -20.20 25.26
CA THR A 116 -46.85 -20.22 24.32
C THR A 116 -46.07 -18.93 24.58
N GLU A 117 -44.87 -19.03 25.14
CA GLU A 117 -44.01 -17.87 25.34
C GLU A 117 -43.88 -17.08 24.02
N PRO A 118 -43.95 -15.74 24.05
CA PRO A 118 -43.77 -14.93 22.85
C PRO A 118 -42.40 -15.23 22.26
N LYS A 119 -42.39 -15.80 21.05
CA LYS A 119 -41.16 -16.18 20.34
C LYS A 119 -40.22 -14.97 20.25
N PRO A 120 -38.97 -15.06 20.72
CA PRO A 120 -38.07 -13.92 20.76
C PRO A 120 -37.82 -13.38 19.35
N LEU A 121 -37.86 -12.05 19.22
CA LEU A 121 -37.74 -11.32 17.95
C LEU A 121 -36.43 -11.65 17.21
N PHE A 122 -35.37 -11.86 17.98
CA PHE A 122 -34.08 -12.31 17.51
C PHE A 122 -33.64 -13.54 18.29
N THR A 123 -33.04 -14.50 17.61
CA THR A 123 -32.37 -15.62 18.27
C THR A 123 -30.99 -15.20 18.79
N PRO A 124 -30.42 -15.92 19.77
CA PRO A 124 -29.03 -15.68 20.20
C PRO A 124 -28.04 -15.71 19.04
N ALA A 125 -28.19 -16.66 18.11
CA ALA A 125 -27.38 -16.73 16.89
C ALA A 125 -27.50 -15.48 16.01
N GLN A 126 -28.71 -14.91 15.88
CA GLN A 126 -28.92 -13.65 15.17
C GLN A 126 -28.24 -12.48 15.90
N TYR A 127 -28.31 -12.43 17.23
CA TYR A 127 -27.61 -11.43 18.03
C TYR A 127 -26.10 -11.47 17.81
N PHE A 128 -25.47 -12.64 17.90
CA PHE A 128 -24.03 -12.77 17.65
C PHE A 128 -23.66 -12.43 16.21
N GLY A 129 -24.51 -12.76 15.23
CA GLY A 129 -24.35 -12.32 13.86
C GLY A 129 -24.37 -10.80 13.71
N MET A 130 -25.33 -10.11 14.35
CA MET A 130 -25.41 -8.65 14.36
C MET A 130 -24.18 -8.01 15.05
N ARG A 131 -23.78 -8.55 16.22
CA ARG A 131 -22.63 -8.06 16.97
C ARG A 131 -21.34 -8.17 16.17
N SER A 132 -21.15 -9.26 15.44
CA SER A 132 -19.99 -9.47 14.56
C SER A 132 -19.92 -8.46 13.39
N CYS A 133 -21.08 -8.08 12.86
CA CYS A 133 -21.18 -7.08 11.77
C CYS A 133 -21.07 -5.63 12.25
N CYS A 134 -21.45 -5.36 13.50
CA CYS A 134 -21.37 -4.03 14.10
C CYS A 134 -19.91 -3.58 14.20
N TRP A 135 -19.65 -2.33 13.80
CA TRP A 135 -18.29 -1.78 13.75
C TRP A 135 -17.88 -0.99 15.00
N ASP A 136 -18.73 -0.97 16.04
CA ASP A 136 -18.56 -0.14 17.24
C ASP A 136 -17.25 -0.43 18.00
N ASP A 137 -16.90 -1.71 18.20
CA ASP A 137 -15.66 -2.10 18.87
C ASP A 137 -14.42 -1.66 18.09
N ARG A 138 -14.47 -1.81 16.75
CA ARG A 138 -13.37 -1.37 15.87
C ARG A 138 -13.26 0.15 15.86
N TRP A 139 -14.40 0.84 15.82
CA TRP A 139 -14.46 2.29 15.82
C TRP A 139 -13.94 2.88 17.14
N SER A 140 -14.26 2.27 18.27
CA SER A 140 -13.74 2.66 19.59
C SER A 140 -12.20 2.58 19.66
N VAL A 141 -11.60 1.59 19.00
CA VAL A 141 -10.14 1.50 18.85
C VAL A 141 -9.62 2.59 17.93
N ILE A 142 -10.24 2.78 16.75
CA ILE A 142 -9.79 3.76 15.76
C ILE A 142 -9.84 5.19 16.33
N LYS A 143 -10.81 5.51 17.19
CA LYS A 143 -10.87 6.80 17.89
C LYS A 143 -9.62 7.09 18.73
N LYS A 144 -8.90 6.06 19.19
CA LYS A 144 -7.64 6.19 19.94
C LYS A 144 -6.40 6.32 19.03
N CYS A 145 -6.58 6.25 17.72
CA CYS A 145 -5.51 6.34 16.72
C CYS A 145 -5.44 7.75 16.09
N ARG A 146 -4.50 7.93 15.15
CA ARG A 146 -4.29 9.19 14.42
C ARG A 146 -4.02 8.95 12.94
N GLY A 147 -4.15 10.00 12.12
CA GLY A 147 -3.75 10.00 10.72
C GLY A 147 -4.39 8.87 9.88
N LEU A 148 -5.72 8.77 9.91
CA LEU A 148 -6.45 7.70 9.22
C LEU A 148 -6.46 7.91 7.70
N VAL A 149 -6.09 6.86 6.97
CA VAL A 149 -5.97 6.87 5.49
C VAL A 149 -6.98 5.94 4.82
N ALA A 150 -7.21 4.76 5.40
CA ALA A 150 -8.12 3.77 4.81
C ALA A 150 -8.80 2.89 5.86
N ILE A 151 -9.95 2.34 5.51
CA ILE A 151 -10.72 1.37 6.29
C ILE A 151 -11.14 0.20 5.36
N ASN A 152 -11.07 -1.03 5.87
CA ASN A 152 -11.44 -2.28 5.17
C ASN A 152 -10.84 -2.36 3.77
N LYS A 153 -9.57 -2.00 3.64
CA LYS A 153 -8.87 -1.99 2.36
C LYS A 153 -8.30 -3.37 2.07
N GLU A 154 -8.51 -3.84 0.85
CA GLU A 154 -7.93 -5.07 0.34
C GLU A 154 -6.51 -4.84 -0.18
N PHE A 155 -5.61 -5.74 0.20
CA PHE A 155 -4.21 -5.72 -0.19
C PHE A 155 -3.79 -7.06 -0.79
N ALA A 156 -3.02 -7.00 -1.88
CA ALA A 156 -2.54 -8.18 -2.57
C ALA A 156 -1.49 -8.92 -1.73
N ARG A 157 -1.44 -10.25 -1.85
CA ARG A 157 -0.43 -11.11 -1.21
C ARG A 157 0.65 -11.62 -2.17
N SER A 158 0.51 -11.29 -3.44
CA SER A 158 1.33 -11.80 -4.54
C SER A 158 1.32 -10.78 -5.68
N PRO A 159 2.31 -10.85 -6.59
CA PRO A 159 2.36 -9.94 -7.71
C PRO A 159 1.17 -10.17 -8.65
N LYS A 160 0.70 -9.11 -9.30
CA LYS A 160 -0.35 -9.20 -10.31
C LYS A 160 0.21 -9.87 -11.56
N GLN A 161 -0.46 -10.91 -12.07
CA GLN A 161 0.00 -11.58 -13.28
C GLN A 161 -0.04 -10.66 -14.50
N PRO A 162 0.99 -10.72 -15.38
CA PRO A 162 0.94 -10.07 -16.67
C PRO A 162 -0.25 -10.60 -17.47
N VAL A 163 -1.00 -9.70 -18.09
CA VAL A 163 -2.00 -10.09 -19.09
C VAL A 163 -1.24 -10.56 -20.35
N PRO A 164 -1.51 -11.77 -20.87
CA PRO A 164 -0.92 -12.23 -22.12
C PRO A 164 -1.15 -11.23 -23.26
N ALA A 165 -0.14 -11.04 -24.11
CA ALA A 165 -0.23 -10.14 -25.25
C ALA A 165 -1.45 -10.49 -26.13
N GLY A 166 -2.30 -9.50 -26.42
CA GLY A 166 -3.50 -9.66 -27.26
C GLY A 166 -4.85 -9.63 -26.52
N LYS A 167 -4.90 -9.72 -25.19
CA LYS A 167 -6.18 -9.73 -24.44
C LYS A 167 -6.75 -8.35 -24.03
N GLY A 168 -6.18 -7.25 -24.51
CA GLY A 168 -6.69 -5.89 -24.26
C GLY A 168 -6.67 -5.46 -22.79
N TRP A 169 -7.08 -4.22 -22.50
CA TRP A 169 -7.06 -3.65 -21.14
C TRP A 169 -8.08 -4.29 -20.19
N LEU A 170 -9.21 -4.81 -20.71
CA LEU A 170 -10.22 -5.48 -19.88
C LEU A 170 -9.67 -6.72 -19.15
N ALA A 171 -8.70 -7.43 -19.73
CA ALA A 171 -8.10 -8.59 -19.07
C ALA A 171 -7.27 -8.24 -17.82
N TYR A 172 -6.88 -6.98 -17.60
CA TYR A 172 -6.30 -6.55 -16.31
C TYR A 172 -7.32 -6.55 -15.17
N LYS A 173 -8.61 -6.40 -15.49
CA LYS A 173 -9.71 -6.44 -14.53
C LYS A 173 -10.08 -7.88 -14.16
N ASP A 174 -9.84 -8.81 -15.09
CA ASP A 174 -10.22 -10.22 -14.98
C ASP A 174 -9.06 -11.15 -14.57
N ASN A 175 -7.81 -10.67 -14.59
CA ASN A 175 -6.66 -11.44 -14.11
C ASN A 175 -6.69 -11.51 -12.57
N PRO A 176 -6.95 -12.68 -11.97
CA PRO A 176 -6.95 -12.81 -10.53
C PRO A 176 -5.53 -12.61 -9.98
N LEU A 177 -5.44 -12.01 -8.79
CA LEU A 177 -4.27 -12.21 -7.94
C LEU A 177 -4.07 -13.72 -7.77
N LEU A 178 -2.82 -14.19 -7.79
CA LEU A 178 -2.50 -15.61 -7.56
C LEU A 178 -3.05 -16.08 -6.21
N GLU A 179 -3.16 -15.16 -5.26
CA GLU A 179 -3.75 -15.40 -3.95
C GLU A 179 -4.87 -14.41 -3.64
N ARG A 180 -5.86 -14.86 -2.84
CA ARG A 180 -6.91 -13.96 -2.34
C ARG A 180 -6.30 -12.78 -1.58
N PRO A 181 -6.77 -11.54 -1.78
CA PRO A 181 -6.26 -10.40 -1.02
C PRO A 181 -6.58 -10.53 0.47
N ILE A 182 -5.81 -9.82 1.30
CA ILE A 182 -6.08 -9.65 2.73
C ILE A 182 -6.81 -8.33 2.93
N VAL A 183 -7.93 -8.37 3.67
CA VAL A 183 -8.59 -7.17 4.15
C VAL A 183 -7.88 -6.69 5.40
N VAL A 184 -7.44 -5.43 5.41
CA VAL A 184 -6.90 -4.72 6.59
C VAL A 184 -8.00 -3.79 7.11
N ASP A 185 -8.26 -3.85 8.41
CA ASP A 185 -9.39 -3.13 9.01
C ASP A 185 -9.18 -1.61 8.99
N ALA A 186 -7.97 -1.12 9.26
CA ALA A 186 -7.62 0.30 9.11
C ALA A 186 -6.14 0.53 8.77
N VAL A 187 -5.86 1.65 8.10
CA VAL A 187 -4.51 2.16 7.85
C VAL A 187 -4.38 3.51 8.54
N ILE A 188 -3.50 3.60 9.53
CA ILE A 188 -3.34 4.75 10.43
C ILE A 188 -1.91 5.32 10.34
N ASP A 189 -1.60 6.32 11.16
CA ASP A 189 -0.28 6.99 11.19
C ASP A 189 0.13 7.53 9.82
N SER A 190 -0.82 8.12 9.09
CA SER A 190 -0.63 8.65 7.74
C SER A 190 -0.06 7.62 6.75
N GLY A 191 -0.45 6.36 6.90
CA GLY A 191 -0.07 5.26 6.00
C GLY A 191 1.00 4.32 6.55
N ALA A 192 1.62 4.63 7.69
CA ALA A 192 2.75 3.87 8.22
C ALA A 192 2.34 2.54 8.91
N THR A 193 1.12 2.46 9.43
CA THR A 193 0.68 1.34 10.28
C THR A 193 -0.60 0.69 9.77
N TRP A 194 -0.61 -0.63 9.69
CA TRP A 194 -1.82 -1.42 9.44
C TRP A 194 -2.41 -1.94 10.75
N LEU A 195 -3.69 -1.70 10.99
CA LEU A 195 -4.45 -2.34 12.04
C LEU A 195 -5.18 -3.57 11.48
N LYS A 196 -4.95 -4.73 12.08
CA LYS A 196 -5.63 -5.97 11.71
C LYS A 196 -6.29 -6.61 12.92
N PHE A 197 -7.62 -6.67 12.90
CA PHE A 197 -8.40 -7.41 13.89
C PHE A 197 -8.41 -8.89 13.52
N VAL A 198 -8.07 -9.73 14.50
CA VAL A 198 -8.15 -11.18 14.36
C VAL A 198 -8.96 -11.75 15.52
N SER A 199 -10.08 -12.37 15.19
CA SER A 199 -10.97 -12.99 16.16
C SER A 199 -10.59 -14.45 16.32
N ILE A 200 -10.02 -14.80 17.47
CA ILE A 200 -9.76 -16.19 17.88
C ILE A 200 -10.09 -16.33 19.36
N SER A 201 -10.71 -17.45 19.73
CA SER A 201 -11.01 -17.76 21.14
C SER A 201 -9.83 -18.49 21.78
N PRO A 202 -9.62 -18.39 23.11
CA PRO A 202 -8.57 -19.13 23.80
C PRO A 202 -8.72 -20.64 23.62
N LYS A 203 -9.95 -21.14 23.61
CA LYS A 203 -10.27 -22.56 23.39
C LYS A 203 -9.88 -23.02 21.99
N THR A 204 -10.21 -22.23 20.97
CA THR A 204 -9.85 -22.54 19.58
C THR A 204 -8.34 -22.55 19.39
N LEU A 205 -7.64 -21.57 19.99
CA LEU A 205 -6.19 -21.50 19.92
C LEU A 205 -5.53 -22.68 20.64
N ALA A 206 -5.98 -23.01 21.85
CA ALA A 206 -5.46 -24.17 22.59
C ALA A 206 -5.69 -25.48 21.82
N TYR A 207 -6.85 -25.64 21.17
CA TYR A 207 -7.12 -26.79 20.32
C TYR A 207 -6.16 -26.88 19.13
N GLN A 208 -5.93 -25.76 18.41
CA GLN A 208 -4.97 -25.76 17.30
C GLN A 208 -3.55 -26.13 17.77
N ILE A 209 -3.11 -25.57 18.89
CA ILE A 209 -1.79 -25.88 19.47
C ILE A 209 -1.70 -27.36 19.87
N ALA A 210 -2.75 -27.93 20.48
CA ALA A 210 -2.75 -29.34 20.90
C ALA A 210 -2.74 -30.32 19.70
N VAL A 211 -3.47 -30.00 18.63
CA VAL A 211 -3.53 -30.83 17.41
C VAL A 211 -2.17 -30.92 16.72
N ASP A 212 -1.38 -29.84 16.73
CA ASP A 212 -0.08 -29.78 16.06
C ASP A 212 1.07 -30.44 16.85
N GLY A 213 0.74 -31.26 17.87
CA GLY A 213 1.69 -32.15 18.55
C GLY A 213 2.37 -31.53 19.78
N TRP A 214 1.57 -31.01 20.70
CA TRP A 214 2.08 -30.43 21.95
C TRP A 214 1.96 -31.43 23.11
N GLU A 215 3.04 -32.13 23.43
CA GLU A 215 3.23 -32.76 24.74
C GLU A 215 3.96 -31.75 25.64
N THR A 216 3.33 -31.39 26.75
CA THR A 216 3.98 -30.70 27.85
C THR A 216 4.95 -31.68 28.49
N ASP A 217 6.24 -31.53 28.25
CA ASP A 217 7.23 -31.98 29.23
C ASP A 217 7.01 -31.10 30.46
N ASP A 218 6.19 -31.59 31.38
CA ASP A 218 6.08 -31.03 32.71
C ASP A 218 7.44 -31.22 33.40
N GLU A 219 8.24 -30.16 33.44
CA GLU A 219 9.44 -30.10 34.30
C GLU A 219 9.02 -29.96 35.77
N GLU A 220 8.60 -31.06 36.39
CA GLU A 220 8.66 -31.31 37.84
C GLU A 220 8.92 -32.83 37.97
N GLU A 221 10.08 -33.34 38.37
CA GLU A 221 10.61 -33.32 39.74
C GLU A 221 12.15 -33.41 39.75
N GLU A 222 12.78 -32.54 40.55
CA GLU A 222 14.11 -32.81 41.12
C GLU A 222 14.01 -34.04 42.03
N GLU A 223 14.43 -35.21 41.56
CA GLU A 223 14.97 -36.24 42.45
C GLU A 223 16.35 -36.69 41.93
N GLU A 224 17.34 -36.43 42.77
CA GLU A 224 18.67 -37.01 42.71
C GLU A 224 18.57 -38.54 42.64
N ASP A 225 19.14 -39.17 41.61
CA ASP A 225 19.93 -40.36 41.88
C ASP A 225 20.95 -40.64 40.77
N ASP A 226 22.21 -40.65 41.20
CA ASP A 226 23.36 -41.21 40.52
C ASP A 226 23.04 -42.58 39.90
N LYS A 227 23.39 -42.82 38.62
CA LYS A 227 24.23 -43.96 38.17
C LYS A 227 24.77 -43.76 36.74
N ALA A 228 26.10 -43.72 36.66
CA ALA A 228 26.88 -43.92 35.44
C ALA A 228 26.88 -45.39 35.00
N TYR A 229 26.72 -45.66 33.70
CA TYR A 229 27.18 -46.79 32.84
C TYR A 229 26.39 -46.66 31.52
N SER A 230 26.85 -46.86 30.29
CA SER A 230 28.11 -47.14 29.62
C SER A 230 27.81 -46.99 28.11
N ASP A 231 28.84 -46.68 27.33
CA ASP A 231 28.91 -46.67 25.86
C ASP A 231 28.43 -48.00 25.25
N ASP A 232 27.57 -47.94 24.21
CA ASP A 232 27.69 -48.62 22.91
C ASP A 232 26.33 -48.96 22.23
N GLU A 233 26.34 -48.67 20.93
CA GLU A 233 25.57 -49.23 19.81
C GLU A 233 24.20 -48.67 19.36
N GLU A 234 24.22 -48.41 18.05
CA GLU A 234 23.19 -48.07 17.08
C GLU A 234 21.84 -48.76 17.30
N ASP A 235 20.75 -47.99 17.22
CA ASP A 235 19.52 -48.49 16.61
C ASP A 235 18.67 -47.36 16.00
N GLN A 236 18.56 -47.46 14.68
CA GLN A 236 17.63 -46.78 13.81
C GLN A 236 16.24 -47.40 14.02
N TYR A 237 15.26 -46.74 14.66
CA TYR A 237 13.83 -46.92 14.36
C TYR A 237 12.93 -45.82 14.95
N ASN A 238 11.94 -45.43 14.15
CA ASN A 238 10.85 -44.49 14.36
C ASN A 238 10.19 -44.46 15.75
N GLY A 239 9.83 -43.23 16.17
CA GLY A 239 8.63 -42.97 16.98
C GLY A 239 8.93 -42.23 18.28
N ASN A 240 8.39 -41.01 18.39
CA ASN A 240 8.37 -40.16 19.59
C ASN A 240 9.76 -39.80 20.17
N GLY A 241 10.50 -38.97 19.43
CA GLY A 241 11.58 -38.18 20.01
C GLY A 241 11.02 -36.91 20.63
N VAL A 242 11.25 -36.75 21.94
CA VAL A 242 10.99 -35.55 22.73
C VAL A 242 11.35 -34.30 21.94
N ALA A 243 10.35 -33.45 21.67
CA ALA A 243 10.54 -32.22 20.94
C ALA A 243 11.37 -31.26 21.80
N GLY A 244 12.69 -31.24 21.60
CA GLY A 244 13.53 -30.18 22.15
C GLY A 244 12.96 -28.80 21.80
N ARG A 245 13.36 -27.76 22.52
CA ARG A 245 12.83 -26.38 22.43
C ARG A 245 12.60 -25.83 21.00
N ASN A 246 13.33 -26.32 20.00
CA ASN A 246 13.15 -25.99 18.58
C ASN A 246 11.92 -26.67 17.93
N GLY A 247 11.61 -27.93 18.26
CA GLY A 247 10.46 -28.66 17.73
C GLY A 247 9.11 -28.10 18.20
N ILE A 248 9.04 -27.62 19.46
CA ILE A 248 7.86 -26.93 20.00
C ILE A 248 7.59 -25.60 19.26
N GLN A 249 8.66 -24.91 18.83
CA GLN A 249 8.56 -23.65 18.12
C GLN A 249 8.14 -23.84 16.65
N GLU A 250 8.54 -24.95 16.02
CA GLU A 250 8.06 -25.36 14.70
C GLU A 250 6.58 -25.74 14.72
N ALA A 251 6.12 -26.46 15.77
CA ALA A 251 4.70 -26.80 15.96
C ALA A 251 3.79 -25.56 16.06
N LEU A 252 4.17 -24.55 16.85
CA LEU A 252 3.42 -23.28 16.94
C LEU A 252 3.32 -22.56 15.58
N GLY A 253 4.37 -22.66 14.76
CA GLY A 253 4.41 -22.08 13.43
C GLY A 253 3.43 -22.69 12.44
N ASN A 254 2.99 -23.93 12.67
CA ASN A 254 2.15 -24.67 11.73
C ASN A 254 0.64 -24.48 11.97
N THR A 255 0.27 -23.83 13.09
CA THR A 255 -1.14 -23.55 13.40
C THR A 255 -1.80 -22.68 12.33
N GLU A 256 -3.09 -22.91 12.05
CA GLU A 256 -3.88 -22.09 11.11
C GLU A 256 -3.88 -20.60 11.49
N PHE A 257 -3.83 -20.31 12.80
CA PHE A 257 -3.71 -18.95 13.32
C PHE A 257 -2.38 -18.30 12.93
N ALA A 258 -1.25 -18.96 13.18
CA ALA A 258 0.07 -18.45 12.79
C ALA A 258 0.17 -18.27 11.27
N GLU A 259 -0.33 -19.23 10.49
CA GLU A 259 -0.41 -19.15 9.02
C GLU A 259 -1.27 -17.97 8.54
N SER A 260 -2.38 -17.69 9.20
CA SER A 260 -3.21 -16.53 8.89
C SER A 260 -2.48 -15.20 9.13
N ILE A 261 -1.67 -15.13 10.18
CA ILE A 261 -0.85 -13.94 10.48
C ILE A 261 0.30 -13.81 9.48
N LYS A 262 1.01 -14.90 9.16
CA LYS A 262 2.06 -14.91 8.12
C LYS A 262 1.54 -14.37 6.78
N LYS A 263 0.30 -14.72 6.41
CA LYS A 263 -0.36 -14.16 5.20
C LYS A 263 -0.61 -12.66 5.28
N VAL A 264 -0.92 -12.11 6.46
CA VAL A 264 -1.04 -10.66 6.68
C VAL A 264 0.30 -9.98 6.53
N ILE A 265 1.37 -10.57 7.10
CA ILE A 265 2.74 -10.03 6.97
C ILE A 265 3.23 -10.09 5.52
N LEU A 266 2.95 -11.18 4.82
CA LEU A 266 3.25 -11.28 3.39
C LEU A 266 2.52 -10.19 2.59
N ALA A 267 1.24 -9.94 2.88
CA ALA A 267 0.51 -8.81 2.29
C ALA A 267 1.20 -7.47 2.62
N ALA A 268 1.63 -7.27 3.86
CA ALA A 268 2.32 -6.05 4.27
C ALA A 268 3.62 -5.84 3.46
N ARG A 269 4.44 -6.88 3.27
CA ARG A 269 5.66 -6.86 2.44
C ARG A 269 5.36 -6.43 1.00
N TRP A 270 4.37 -7.05 0.37
CA TRP A 270 3.98 -6.76 -1.01
C TRP A 270 3.39 -5.38 -1.22
N ASN A 271 2.93 -4.73 -0.16
CA ASN A 271 2.35 -3.39 -0.22
C ASN A 271 3.17 -2.37 0.57
N HIS A 272 4.42 -2.73 0.90
CA HIS A 272 5.41 -1.87 1.54
C HIS A 272 4.92 -1.24 2.85
N CYS A 273 4.23 -2.04 3.67
CA CYS A 273 3.88 -1.66 5.03
C CYS A 273 4.89 -2.28 6.00
N HIS A 274 5.59 -1.43 6.75
CA HIS A 274 6.65 -1.83 7.68
C HIS A 274 6.16 -2.05 9.12
N HIS A 275 4.90 -1.75 9.42
CA HIS A 275 4.33 -1.92 10.74
C HIS A 275 2.91 -2.49 10.72
N VAL A 276 2.73 -3.66 11.31
CA VAL A 276 1.43 -4.31 11.47
C VAL A 276 1.10 -4.41 12.95
N HIS A 277 -0.03 -3.85 13.35
CA HIS A 277 -0.59 -3.96 14.69
C HIS A 277 -1.76 -4.95 14.68
N LEU A 278 -1.52 -6.14 15.24
CA LEU A 278 -2.50 -7.19 15.41
C LEU A 278 -3.33 -6.93 16.68
N LEU A 279 -4.65 -6.93 16.51
CA LEU A 279 -5.63 -6.71 17.57
C LEU A 279 -6.39 -8.01 17.83
N LEU A 280 -6.23 -8.56 19.04
CA LEU A 280 -6.74 -9.87 19.46
C LEU A 280 -7.76 -9.69 20.59
N PRO A 281 -8.99 -9.23 20.29
CA PRO A 281 -10.01 -8.96 21.31
C PRO A 281 -10.50 -10.22 22.04
N GLY A 282 -10.31 -11.40 21.45
CA GLY A 282 -10.71 -12.67 22.07
C GLY A 282 -9.67 -13.26 23.03
N LEU A 283 -8.46 -12.70 23.10
CA LEU A 283 -7.37 -13.21 23.93
C LEU A 283 -7.00 -12.19 25.00
N ARG A 284 -6.64 -12.66 26.20
CA ARG A 284 -6.07 -11.83 27.27
C ARG A 284 -4.67 -12.33 27.58
N HIS A 285 -3.72 -11.42 27.69
CA HIS A 285 -2.35 -11.76 28.07
C HIS A 285 -2.30 -12.15 29.55
N GLY A 286 -1.63 -13.25 29.88
CA GLY A 286 -1.48 -13.78 31.24
C GLY A 286 -2.63 -14.68 31.72
N GLU A 287 -3.63 -14.95 30.88
CA GLU A 287 -4.78 -15.80 31.27
C GLU A 287 -4.58 -17.28 30.93
N SER A 288 -3.85 -17.58 29.85
CA SER A 288 -3.69 -18.94 29.35
C SER A 288 -2.29 -19.13 28.77
N GLU A 289 -1.57 -20.11 29.29
CA GLU A 289 -0.21 -20.41 28.88
C GLU A 289 -0.07 -20.74 27.37
N PRO A 290 -0.95 -21.55 26.74
CA PRO A 290 -0.95 -21.72 25.28
C PRO A 290 -1.07 -20.40 24.52
N ALA A 291 -1.96 -19.51 24.96
CA ALA A 291 -2.15 -18.21 24.32
C ALA A 291 -0.90 -17.33 24.47
N ASP A 292 -0.31 -17.28 25.66
CA ASP A 292 0.88 -16.47 25.91
C ASP A 292 2.11 -16.98 25.16
N ARG A 293 2.26 -18.30 25.00
CA ARG A 293 3.31 -18.89 24.15
C ARG A 293 3.13 -18.49 22.69
N MET A 294 1.91 -18.57 22.15
CA MET A 294 1.63 -18.11 20.78
C MET A 294 1.87 -16.60 20.61
N LEU A 295 1.46 -15.78 21.58
CA LEU A 295 1.70 -14.33 21.55
C LEU A 295 3.20 -14.01 21.52
N ARG A 296 4.00 -14.74 22.31
CA ARG A 296 5.46 -14.63 22.30
C ARG A 296 6.03 -15.06 20.94
N TYR A 297 5.57 -16.20 20.40
CA TYR A 297 5.97 -16.67 19.08
C TYR A 297 5.70 -15.63 17.99
N ILE A 298 4.51 -15.03 17.95
CA ILE A 298 4.17 -13.99 16.98
C ILE A 298 5.14 -12.80 17.09
N ARG A 299 5.39 -12.33 18.31
CA ARG A 299 6.27 -11.16 18.55
C ARG A 299 7.73 -11.42 18.19
N GLU A 300 8.22 -12.64 18.41
CA GLU A 300 9.63 -12.99 18.24
C GLU A 300 9.96 -13.58 16.86
N LYS A 301 9.00 -14.25 16.22
CA LYS A 301 9.23 -15.07 15.02
C LYS A 301 8.40 -14.69 13.80
N ILE A 302 7.27 -14.01 13.98
CA ILE A 302 6.44 -13.56 12.85
C ILE A 302 6.73 -12.09 12.56
N GLY A 303 7.16 -11.82 11.34
CA GLY A 303 7.71 -10.52 10.94
C GLY A 303 9.20 -10.65 10.64
N GLY A 304 9.93 -9.55 10.78
CA GLY A 304 11.37 -9.48 10.58
C GLY A 304 11.87 -8.04 10.68
N ASP A 305 13.10 -7.82 10.22
CA ASP A 305 13.66 -6.46 10.11
C ASP A 305 12.88 -5.57 9.12
N ASP A 306 12.09 -6.20 8.24
CA ASP A 306 11.33 -5.54 7.18
C ASP A 306 9.90 -5.15 7.58
N VAL A 307 9.24 -5.97 8.39
CA VAL A 307 7.89 -5.74 8.92
C VAL A 307 7.86 -6.03 10.41
N SER A 308 7.69 -4.97 11.19
CA SER A 308 7.52 -5.04 12.64
C SER A 308 6.07 -5.39 13.00
N VAL A 309 5.91 -6.25 14.01
CA VAL A 309 4.60 -6.72 14.46
C VAL A 309 4.37 -6.33 15.92
N THR A 310 3.30 -5.58 16.18
CA THR A 310 2.82 -5.31 17.55
C THR A 310 1.53 -6.06 17.80
N VAL A 311 1.34 -6.56 19.01
CA VAL A 311 0.17 -7.36 19.38
C VAL A 311 -0.50 -6.77 20.61
N SER A 312 -1.77 -6.38 20.48
CA SER A 312 -2.62 -5.98 21.59
C SER A 312 -3.74 -6.99 21.82
N CYS A 313 -3.87 -7.39 23.09
CA CYS A 313 -4.88 -8.31 23.60
C CYS A 313 -6.01 -7.51 24.29
N ALA A 314 -7.10 -8.16 24.67
CA ALA A 314 -8.27 -7.49 25.26
C ALA A 314 -7.97 -6.67 26.53
N ASN A 315 -6.92 -7.02 27.28
CA ASN A 315 -6.45 -6.27 28.45
C ASN A 315 -5.44 -5.15 28.12
N SER A 316 -5.11 -4.93 26.85
CA SER A 316 -4.23 -3.83 26.42
C SER A 316 -4.98 -2.49 26.42
N PRO A 317 -4.34 -1.35 26.74
CA PRO A 317 -5.01 -0.04 26.80
C PRO A 317 -5.78 0.36 25.53
N LEU A 318 -5.32 -0.13 24.38
CA LEU A 318 -5.96 0.12 23.10
C LEU A 318 -7.33 -0.57 22.98
N LEU A 319 -7.44 -1.83 23.44
CA LEU A 319 -8.67 -2.63 23.38
C LEU A 319 -9.51 -2.56 24.66
N ALA A 320 -8.90 -2.22 25.79
CA ALA A 320 -9.60 -2.03 27.05
C ALA A 320 -10.48 -0.77 27.03
N ASP A 321 -11.58 -0.81 27.76
CA ASP A 321 -12.47 0.35 27.96
C ASP A 321 -11.81 1.48 28.77
N THR A 322 -10.66 1.22 29.37
CA THR A 322 -9.92 2.17 30.19
C THR A 322 -8.49 2.33 29.65
N PRO A 323 -8.09 3.55 29.23
CA PRO A 323 -8.90 4.76 29.17
C PRO A 323 -10.03 4.66 28.12
N PRO A 324 -11.17 5.35 28.34
CA PRO A 324 -12.25 5.37 27.37
C PRO A 324 -11.79 5.99 26.05
N PRO A 325 -12.44 5.65 24.92
CA PRO A 325 -12.17 6.34 23.67
C PRO A 325 -12.31 7.86 23.86
N PRO A 326 -11.43 8.66 23.23
CA PRO A 326 -11.52 10.11 23.35
C PRO A 326 -12.86 10.62 22.78
N PRO A 327 -13.32 11.81 23.22
CA PRO A 327 -14.48 12.46 22.63
C PRO A 327 -14.35 12.58 21.11
N LEU A 328 -15.48 12.51 20.39
CA LEU A 328 -15.49 12.47 18.93
C LEU A 328 -14.68 13.60 18.31
N ASP A 329 -14.84 14.85 18.77
CA ASP A 329 -14.11 15.99 18.19
C ASP A 329 -12.59 15.84 18.31
N THR A 330 -12.10 15.30 19.44
CA THR A 330 -10.68 15.02 19.65
C THR A 330 -10.21 13.89 18.75
N ALA A 331 -10.99 12.81 18.63
CA ALA A 331 -10.69 11.71 17.72
C ALA A 331 -10.64 12.20 16.27
N LEU A 332 -11.62 13.00 15.85
CA LEU A 332 -11.68 13.57 14.50
C LEU A 332 -10.51 14.50 14.21
N ALA A 333 -10.03 15.26 15.21
CA ALA A 333 -8.83 16.09 15.07
C ALA A 333 -7.58 15.21 14.88
N ALA A 334 -7.39 14.17 15.70
CA ALA A 334 -6.26 13.26 15.58
C ALA A 334 -6.28 12.45 14.26
N LEU A 335 -7.46 12.02 13.80
CA LEU A 335 -7.60 11.18 12.61
C LEU A 335 -7.45 11.99 11.31
N ILE A 336 -7.92 13.23 11.27
CA ILE A 336 -8.00 14.06 10.04
C ILE A 336 -7.09 15.29 10.08
N ASP A 337 -7.16 16.09 11.14
CA ASP A 337 -6.50 17.40 11.18
C ASP A 337 -4.99 17.24 11.38
N GLU A 338 -4.61 16.37 12.31
CA GLU A 338 -3.22 15.98 12.58
C GLU A 338 -2.61 15.09 11.48
N ARG A 339 -3.43 14.61 10.52
CA ARG A 339 -2.90 13.93 9.34
C ARG A 339 -2.03 14.93 8.59
N ASP A 340 -0.73 14.67 8.55
CA ASP A 340 0.23 15.58 7.95
C ASP A 340 -0.22 15.95 6.52
N PRO A 341 -0.57 17.23 6.28
CA PRO A 341 -1.12 17.67 5.00
C PRO A 341 -0.09 17.68 3.88
N LEU A 342 1.20 17.60 4.23
CA LEU A 342 2.30 17.52 3.30
C LEU A 342 2.58 16.06 2.95
N VAL A 343 2.56 15.15 3.93
CA VAL A 343 2.67 13.70 3.69
C VAL A 343 1.44 13.24 2.92
N ALA A 344 1.58 13.14 1.60
CA ALA A 344 0.61 12.43 0.76
C ALA A 344 0.31 11.06 1.40
N ASP A 345 -0.91 10.55 1.20
CA ASP A 345 -1.51 9.38 1.88
C ASP A 345 -0.64 8.10 2.02
N ASP A 346 0.52 8.05 1.37
CA ASP A 346 1.47 6.95 1.39
C ASP A 346 2.93 7.32 1.68
N CYS A 347 3.32 8.58 1.92
CA CYS A 347 4.73 8.90 2.22
C CYS A 347 5.17 8.40 3.61
N GLY A 348 4.22 8.09 4.52
CA GLY A 348 4.52 7.45 5.81
C GLY A 348 5.19 6.07 5.67
N ARG A 349 5.08 5.43 4.50
CA ARG A 349 5.75 4.15 4.20
C ARG A 349 7.20 4.29 3.74
N ILE A 350 7.62 5.49 3.34
CA ILE A 350 8.97 5.71 2.83
C ILE A 350 9.97 5.63 3.99
N THR A 351 10.92 4.72 3.85
CA THR A 351 12.06 4.49 4.76
C THR A 351 12.84 5.77 5.12
N SER A 352 13.57 5.73 6.24
CA SER A 352 14.35 6.88 6.75
C SER A 352 15.51 7.29 5.84
N THR A 353 15.94 6.39 4.95
CA THR A 353 16.87 6.67 3.86
C THR A 353 16.18 6.38 2.53
N ALA A 354 16.06 7.38 1.67
CA ALA A 354 15.42 7.24 0.36
C ALA A 354 16.47 7.06 -0.74
N ASN A 355 16.31 6.01 -1.54
CA ASN A 355 17.11 5.77 -2.74
C ASN A 355 16.46 6.48 -3.94
N LEU A 356 17.19 7.38 -4.60
CA LEU A 356 16.64 8.24 -5.64
C LEU A 356 16.97 7.71 -7.04
N ASP A 357 15.93 7.46 -7.83
CA ASP A 357 16.05 7.25 -9.27
C ASP A 357 16.43 8.57 -9.98
N PRO A 358 17.12 8.53 -11.14
CA PRO A 358 17.43 9.73 -11.93
C PRO A 358 16.23 10.64 -12.22
N SER A 359 15.02 10.09 -12.32
CA SER A 359 13.78 10.88 -12.46
C SER A 359 13.50 11.81 -11.31
N VAL A 360 13.81 11.39 -10.09
CA VAL A 360 13.68 12.24 -8.91
C VAL A 360 14.75 13.34 -8.91
N LEU A 361 15.98 12.99 -9.25
CA LEU A 361 17.08 13.97 -9.35
C LEU A 361 16.75 15.07 -10.36
N VAL A 362 16.16 14.71 -11.49
CA VAL A 362 15.63 15.65 -12.49
C VAL A 362 14.50 16.50 -11.94
N SER A 363 13.52 15.88 -11.27
CA SER A 363 12.39 16.60 -10.68
C SER A 363 12.84 17.65 -9.67
N LEU A 364 13.95 17.40 -8.96
CA LEU A 364 14.55 18.31 -7.96
C LEU A 364 15.30 19.50 -8.56
N VAL A 365 15.50 19.54 -9.88
CA VAL A 365 16.26 20.63 -10.51
C VAL A 365 15.56 21.27 -11.68
N THR A 366 14.51 20.66 -12.23
CA THR A 366 13.86 21.18 -13.43
C THR A 366 13.18 22.55 -13.21
N ASP A 367 13.29 23.45 -14.19
CA ASP A 367 12.57 24.73 -14.18
C ASP A 367 11.05 24.52 -14.07
N LEU A 368 10.54 23.37 -14.55
CA LEU A 368 9.11 23.02 -14.53
C LEU A 368 8.50 23.03 -13.13
N HIS A 369 9.30 22.75 -12.09
CA HIS A 369 8.81 22.72 -10.71
C HIS A 369 9.34 23.88 -9.86
N HIS A 370 10.42 24.55 -10.29
CA HIS A 370 11.06 25.62 -9.52
C HIS A 370 10.65 27.03 -9.95
N GLY A 371 9.86 27.20 -11.00
CA GLY A 371 9.52 28.53 -11.51
C GLY A 371 8.18 28.65 -12.23
N LEU A 372 7.85 29.89 -12.58
CA LEU A 372 6.76 30.22 -13.48
C LEU A 372 7.21 29.92 -14.91
N VAL A 373 6.94 28.71 -15.38
CA VAL A 373 7.11 28.39 -16.79
C VAL A 373 5.93 29.00 -17.54
N ASP A 374 6.19 29.88 -18.51
CA ASP A 374 5.14 30.49 -19.33
C ASP A 374 4.17 29.43 -19.85
N LEU A 375 2.86 29.72 -19.72
CA LEU A 375 1.84 28.83 -20.21
C LEU A 375 1.95 28.70 -21.73
N GLN A 376 1.73 27.49 -22.25
CA GLN A 376 1.68 27.25 -23.69
C GLN A 376 0.58 28.12 -24.32
N PRO A 377 0.67 28.47 -25.61
CA PRO A 377 -0.47 29.02 -26.35
C PRO A 377 -1.77 28.20 -26.14
N GLU A 378 -2.91 28.87 -26.07
CA GLU A 378 -4.20 28.29 -25.67
C GLU A 378 -4.61 27.05 -26.50
N PHE A 379 -4.31 27.06 -27.80
CA PHE A 379 -4.54 25.92 -28.69
C PHE A 379 -3.76 24.66 -28.30
N GLN A 380 -2.53 24.80 -27.81
CA GLN A 380 -1.73 23.68 -27.31
C GLN A 380 -2.23 23.22 -25.94
N GLN A 381 -2.61 24.15 -25.05
CA GLN A 381 -3.22 23.81 -23.77
C GLN A 381 -4.47 22.93 -23.97
N ARG A 382 -5.31 23.25 -24.96
CA ARG A 382 -6.52 22.48 -25.31
C ARG A 382 -6.20 21.05 -25.76
N VAL A 383 -5.14 20.87 -26.56
CA VAL A 383 -4.68 19.54 -27.00
C VAL A 383 -4.09 18.74 -25.84
N VAL A 384 -3.32 19.39 -24.95
CA VAL A 384 -2.78 18.78 -23.72
C VAL A 384 -3.93 18.34 -22.81
N ALA A 385 -4.85 19.25 -22.47
CA ALA A 385 -5.96 18.97 -21.56
C ALA A 385 -6.83 17.81 -22.06
N ARG A 386 -7.05 17.73 -23.39
CA ARG A 386 -7.79 16.61 -23.96
C ARG A 386 -7.04 15.28 -23.85
N SER A 387 -5.74 15.29 -24.14
CA SER A 387 -4.90 14.10 -24.00
C SER A 387 -4.91 13.60 -22.54
N VAL A 388 -4.77 14.54 -21.60
CA VAL A 388 -4.86 14.26 -20.16
C VAL A 388 -6.19 13.60 -19.82
N LEU A 389 -7.33 14.16 -20.24
CA LEU A 389 -8.65 13.60 -19.99
C LEU A 389 -8.82 12.19 -20.57
N ASP A 390 -8.34 11.93 -21.79
CA ASP A 390 -8.38 10.58 -22.37
C ASP A 390 -7.54 9.57 -21.55
N HIS A 391 -6.49 10.05 -20.86
CA HIS A 391 -5.63 9.26 -19.97
C HIS A 391 -6.06 9.24 -18.49
N THR A 392 -6.99 10.10 -18.04
CA THR A 392 -7.59 10.09 -16.68
C THR A 392 -8.47 8.87 -16.40
N THR A 393 -8.57 7.92 -17.34
CA THR A 393 -9.20 6.60 -17.10
C THR A 393 -8.39 5.70 -16.17
N ASP A 394 -7.10 5.99 -15.97
CA ASP A 394 -6.29 5.44 -14.88
C ASP A 394 -6.45 6.33 -13.64
N SER A 395 -6.81 5.73 -12.51
CA SER A 395 -7.18 6.33 -11.22
C SER A 395 -6.11 7.17 -10.49
N ASN A 396 -5.26 7.89 -11.21
CA ASN A 396 -4.19 8.71 -10.64
C ASN A 396 -4.66 10.16 -10.50
N GLU A 397 -4.66 10.65 -9.26
CA GLU A 397 -4.83 12.07 -8.95
C GLU A 397 -3.66 12.83 -9.57
N LEU A 398 -3.98 13.64 -10.59
CA LEU A 398 -3.00 14.46 -11.28
C LEU A 398 -2.64 15.66 -10.41
N VAL A 399 -1.36 15.79 -10.10
CA VAL A 399 -0.85 16.92 -9.31
C VAL A 399 -0.36 18.01 -10.27
N PRO A 400 -0.79 19.28 -10.11
CA PRO A 400 -0.27 20.40 -10.88
C PRO A 400 1.25 20.50 -10.81
N ARG A 401 1.90 20.97 -11.87
CA ARG A 401 3.38 21.01 -11.96
C ARG A 401 4.00 21.84 -10.83
N GLU A 402 3.37 22.95 -10.50
CA GLU A 402 3.74 23.90 -9.45
C GLU A 402 3.63 23.28 -8.05
N ASP A 403 2.81 22.23 -7.92
CA ASP A 403 2.55 21.54 -6.68
C ASP A 403 3.43 20.29 -6.50
N ILE A 404 4.13 19.81 -7.54
CA ILE A 404 4.90 18.55 -7.47
C ILE A 404 5.96 18.61 -6.37
N LEU A 405 6.74 19.69 -6.28
CA LEU A 405 7.73 19.80 -5.21
C LEU A 405 7.05 19.93 -3.84
N ALA A 406 6.14 20.88 -3.69
CA ALA A 406 5.55 21.22 -2.39
C ALA A 406 4.65 20.13 -1.81
N LYS A 407 3.86 19.45 -2.65
CA LYS A 407 2.82 18.49 -2.23
C LYS A 407 3.19 17.02 -2.44
N VAL A 408 4.24 16.72 -3.21
CA VAL A 408 4.60 15.33 -3.55
C VAL A 408 6.04 15.02 -3.16
N LEU A 409 7.02 15.75 -3.71
CA LEU A 409 8.41 15.35 -3.60
C LEU A 409 9.06 15.78 -2.28
N TYR A 410 8.94 17.05 -1.88
CA TYR A 410 9.48 17.50 -0.60
C TYR A 410 8.89 16.74 0.60
N PRO A 411 7.59 16.45 0.65
CA PRO A 411 7.06 15.63 1.73
C PRO A 411 7.58 14.19 1.73
N ALA A 412 7.84 13.62 0.55
CA ALA A 412 8.45 12.30 0.41
C ALA A 412 9.93 12.27 0.85
N LEU A 413 10.65 13.39 0.72
CA LEU A 413 12.11 13.47 0.94
C LEU A 413 12.52 14.10 2.28
N ARG A 414 11.68 14.94 2.87
CA ARG A 414 12.03 15.68 4.10
C ARG A 414 12.32 14.75 5.27
N GLY A 415 13.29 15.14 6.11
CA GLY A 415 13.73 14.39 7.28
C GLY A 415 14.44 13.07 6.97
N ARG A 416 14.69 12.76 5.69
CA ARG A 416 15.30 11.50 5.25
C ARG A 416 16.70 11.73 4.73
N LYS A 417 17.57 10.74 4.96
CA LYS A 417 18.85 10.66 4.26
C LYS A 417 18.58 10.34 2.79
N LEU A 418 19.24 11.04 1.87
CA LEU A 418 19.06 10.85 0.43
C LEU A 418 20.29 10.16 -0.16
N VAL A 419 20.09 9.08 -0.90
CA VAL A 419 21.15 8.33 -1.58
C VAL A 419 20.80 8.12 -3.06
N THR A 420 21.81 7.99 -3.91
CA THR A 420 21.67 7.58 -5.31
C THR A 420 22.90 6.78 -5.73
N THR A 421 22.74 5.80 -6.62
CA THR A 421 23.89 5.04 -7.12
C THR A 421 24.78 5.88 -8.02
N ARG A 422 26.05 5.48 -8.15
CA ARG A 422 27.05 6.19 -8.95
C ARG A 422 26.70 6.24 -10.44
N LEU A 423 26.16 5.17 -11.03
CA LEU A 423 25.66 5.18 -12.41
C LEU A 423 24.51 6.19 -12.57
N ALA A 424 23.57 6.26 -11.61
CA ALA A 424 22.48 7.22 -11.64
C ALA A 424 22.97 8.66 -11.54
N ALA A 425 23.94 8.93 -10.67
CA ALA A 425 24.57 10.25 -10.55
C ALA A 425 25.30 10.64 -11.84
N GLN A 426 26.09 9.73 -12.44
CA GLN A 426 26.79 9.98 -13.71
C GLN A 426 25.82 10.26 -14.85
N TYR A 427 24.78 9.45 -14.97
CA TYR A 427 23.75 9.61 -15.98
C TYR A 427 23.00 10.94 -15.83
N PHE A 428 22.60 11.30 -14.60
CA PHE A 428 22.00 12.60 -14.32
C PHE A 428 22.91 13.76 -14.72
N ARG A 429 24.21 13.70 -14.40
CA ARG A 429 25.17 14.74 -14.81
C ARG A 429 25.31 14.84 -16.34
N GLN A 430 25.36 13.72 -17.05
CA GLN A 430 25.40 13.70 -18.51
C GLN A 430 24.14 14.35 -19.10
N LEU A 431 22.97 14.06 -18.53
CA LEU A 431 21.71 14.66 -18.93
C LEU A 431 21.72 16.18 -18.73
N ILE A 432 22.11 16.63 -17.53
CA ILE A 432 22.24 18.05 -17.21
C ILE A 432 23.20 18.75 -18.19
N ALA A 433 24.39 18.20 -18.42
CA ALA A 433 25.35 18.77 -19.35
C ALA A 433 24.83 18.86 -20.80
N SER A 434 23.93 17.96 -21.20
CA SER A 434 23.47 17.86 -22.58
C SER A 434 22.26 18.72 -22.92
N ILE A 435 21.29 18.84 -22.01
CA ILE A 435 19.95 19.35 -22.36
C ILE A 435 19.38 20.40 -21.40
N SER A 436 20.07 20.74 -20.32
CA SER A 436 19.50 21.61 -19.27
C SER A 436 19.71 23.11 -19.50
N THR A 437 18.86 23.91 -18.87
CA THR A 437 19.06 25.38 -18.79
C THR A 437 20.16 25.73 -17.79
N HIS A 438 20.63 26.98 -17.81
CA HIS A 438 21.59 27.46 -16.82
C HIS A 438 21.07 27.36 -15.38
N SER A 439 19.79 27.69 -15.14
CA SER A 439 19.17 27.57 -13.81
C SER A 439 19.10 26.13 -13.34
N GLU A 440 18.79 25.18 -14.23
CA GLU A 440 18.81 23.74 -13.93
C GLU A 440 20.21 23.23 -13.60
N GLN A 441 21.24 23.69 -14.32
CA GLN A 441 22.65 23.36 -14.02
C GLN A 441 23.06 23.86 -12.64
N VAL A 442 22.70 25.10 -12.30
CA VAL A 442 23.02 25.70 -11.00
C VAL A 442 22.32 24.92 -9.88
N ARG A 443 21.03 24.59 -10.02
CA ARG A 443 20.33 23.75 -9.02
C ARG A 443 20.97 22.37 -8.88
N ALA A 444 21.34 21.72 -9.98
CA ALA A 444 22.01 20.42 -9.95
C ALA A 444 23.33 20.42 -9.17
N SER A 445 24.07 21.54 -9.19
CA SER A 445 25.31 21.70 -8.41
C SER A 445 25.11 21.69 -6.89
N PHE A 446 23.88 21.94 -6.42
CA PHE A 446 23.52 21.83 -5.00
C PHE A 446 22.95 20.45 -4.63
N ILE A 447 22.32 19.74 -5.58
CA ILE A 447 21.71 18.42 -5.35
C ILE A 447 22.77 17.32 -5.20
N LEU A 448 23.73 17.24 -6.14
CA LEU A 448 24.80 16.24 -6.08
C LEU A 448 26.13 16.87 -5.61
N PRO A 449 27.02 16.09 -4.97
CA PRO A 449 28.39 16.54 -4.77
C PRO A 449 29.11 16.66 -6.12
N PRO A 450 30.10 17.56 -6.27
CA PRO A 450 30.91 17.64 -7.49
C PRO A 450 31.78 16.39 -7.65
N ASP A 451 32.04 15.97 -8.90
CA ASP A 451 32.86 14.79 -9.22
C ASP A 451 34.34 14.91 -8.81
N ALA A 452 34.83 16.15 -8.70
CA ALA A 452 36.18 16.52 -8.30
C ALA A 452 36.14 17.96 -7.72
N PRO A 453 37.13 18.38 -6.91
CA PRO A 453 37.28 19.80 -6.57
C PRO A 453 37.27 20.63 -7.87
N PRO A 454 36.50 21.74 -7.93
CA PRO A 454 36.20 22.40 -9.18
C PRO A 454 37.48 22.92 -9.85
N ALA A 455 37.82 22.36 -11.01
CA ALA A 455 38.65 23.03 -12.00
C ALA A 455 37.70 23.77 -12.97
N LEU A 456 36.93 24.73 -12.45
CA LEU A 456 36.21 25.65 -13.32
C LEU A 456 37.20 26.75 -13.73
N LEU A 457 37.47 26.82 -15.04
CA LEU A 457 38.14 27.96 -15.66
C LEU A 457 37.36 29.22 -15.28
N SER A 458 38.02 30.11 -14.54
CA SER A 458 37.48 31.44 -14.25
C SER A 458 37.40 32.23 -15.56
N PRO A 459 36.25 32.85 -15.89
CA PRO A 459 36.26 34.00 -16.78
C PRO A 459 37.13 35.07 -16.12
N GLU A 460 38.05 35.67 -16.88
CA GLU A 460 38.88 36.77 -16.39
C GLU A 460 37.97 37.86 -15.78
N GLY A 461 38.05 38.05 -14.46
CA GLY A 461 37.58 39.28 -13.80
C GLY A 461 36.52 39.19 -12.70
N SER A 462 36.01 38.02 -12.29
CA SER A 462 35.14 37.94 -11.10
C SER A 462 35.73 37.07 -10.00
N SER A 463 35.78 37.64 -8.79
CA SER A 463 36.23 37.04 -7.54
C SER A 463 35.59 35.68 -7.27
N GLU A 464 36.45 34.66 -7.15
CA GLU A 464 36.26 33.33 -6.54
C GLU A 464 34.98 32.53 -6.92
N PRO A 465 35.09 31.36 -7.59
CA PRO A 465 33.96 30.46 -7.76
C PRO A 465 33.50 29.92 -6.39
N LEU A 466 32.20 30.03 -6.09
CA LEU A 466 31.56 29.38 -4.94
C LEU A 466 31.78 27.86 -5.03
N SER A 467 32.76 27.34 -4.27
CA SER A 467 32.99 25.90 -4.16
C SER A 467 31.87 25.27 -3.34
N THR A 468 30.89 24.67 -4.02
CA THR A 468 29.74 23.99 -3.37
C THR A 468 30.18 22.86 -2.43
N THR A 469 31.40 22.35 -2.59
CA THR A 469 32.05 21.35 -1.74
C THR A 469 32.27 21.82 -0.29
N SER A 470 32.32 23.13 -0.06
CA SER A 470 32.61 23.73 1.26
C SER A 470 31.38 24.29 1.99
N LEU A 471 30.20 24.27 1.35
CA LEU A 471 28.97 24.82 1.92
C LEU A 471 28.42 23.91 3.02
N THR A 472 28.03 24.51 4.14
CA THR A 472 27.21 23.79 5.14
C THR A 472 25.83 23.44 4.54
N PRO A 473 25.12 22.45 5.09
CA PRO A 473 23.77 22.11 4.64
C PRO A 473 22.82 23.33 4.60
N GLU A 474 22.91 24.20 5.60
CA GLU A 474 22.08 25.41 5.70
C GLU A 474 22.42 26.43 4.60
N GLN A 475 23.71 26.63 4.33
CA GLN A 475 24.17 27.54 3.27
C GLN A 475 23.77 27.02 1.90
N ARG A 476 23.95 25.72 1.65
CA ARG A 476 23.56 25.05 0.40
C ARG A 476 22.07 25.21 0.14
N ARG A 477 21.24 25.01 1.16
CA ARG A 477 19.79 25.20 1.08
C ARG A 477 19.43 26.67 0.83
N ALA A 478 20.06 27.61 1.53
CA ALA A 478 19.82 29.04 1.33
C ALA A 478 20.16 29.50 -0.10
N GLU A 479 21.26 28.99 -0.67
CA GLU A 479 21.60 29.25 -2.07
C GLU A 479 20.61 28.58 -3.03
N LEU A 480 20.25 27.31 -2.81
CA LEU A 480 19.25 26.63 -3.62
C LEU A 480 17.89 27.36 -3.62
N GLN A 481 17.50 27.95 -2.48
CA GLN A 481 16.25 28.71 -2.35
C GLN A 481 16.22 29.94 -3.26
N ARG A 482 17.36 30.57 -3.55
CA ARG A 482 17.43 31.71 -4.49
C ARG A 482 17.09 31.31 -5.92
N TRP A 483 17.21 30.02 -6.24
CA TRP A 483 16.92 29.45 -7.56
C TRP A 483 15.57 28.71 -7.61
N SER A 484 14.76 28.84 -6.57
CA SER A 484 13.46 28.17 -6.44
C SER A 484 12.37 29.15 -6.01
N ALA A 485 11.26 29.19 -6.75
CA ALA A 485 10.03 29.85 -6.34
C ALA A 485 9.26 29.07 -5.27
N VAL A 486 9.56 27.77 -5.10
CA VAL A 486 8.96 26.90 -4.10
C VAL A 486 9.82 26.92 -2.82
N PRO A 487 9.22 27.07 -1.62
CA PRO A 487 9.95 26.96 -0.36
C PRO A 487 10.61 25.59 -0.20
N ILE A 488 11.90 25.59 0.11
CA ILE A 488 12.69 24.37 0.34
C ILE A 488 12.60 24.00 1.82
N PRO A 489 12.25 22.74 2.17
CA PRO A 489 12.16 22.31 3.56
C PRO A 489 13.49 22.48 4.30
N ASP A 490 13.41 22.89 5.57
CA ASP A 490 14.58 23.06 6.44
C ASP A 490 15.28 21.72 6.76
N ASP A 491 14.53 20.62 6.70
CA ASP A 491 14.93 19.24 6.97
C ASP A 491 15.21 18.44 5.68
N LEU A 492 15.43 19.11 4.54
CA LEU A 492 15.87 18.44 3.31
C LEU A 492 17.39 18.20 3.35
N HIS A 493 17.81 16.94 3.42
CA HIS A 493 19.23 16.58 3.53
C HIS A 493 19.93 16.60 2.17
N LEU A 494 20.73 17.65 1.92
CA LEU A 494 21.56 17.81 0.71
C LEU A 494 23.05 18.01 1.08
N PRO A 495 24.01 17.52 0.27
CA PRO A 495 23.82 16.80 -0.99
C PRO A 495 23.25 15.38 -0.82
N VAL A 496 22.71 14.84 -1.92
CA VAL A 496 22.43 13.41 -2.05
C VAL A 496 23.75 12.64 -2.04
N GLU A 497 23.85 11.62 -1.18
CA GLU A 497 25.02 10.76 -1.07
C GLU A 497 25.11 9.80 -2.27
N ILE A 498 26.31 9.67 -2.83
CA ILE A 498 26.57 8.75 -3.95
C ILE A 498 27.09 7.43 -3.39
N VAL A 499 26.39 6.35 -3.70
CA VAL A 499 26.70 4.99 -3.24
C VAL A 499 27.16 4.11 -4.40
N ASP A 500 27.71 2.95 -4.08
CA ASP A 500 28.23 2.03 -5.09
C ASP A 500 27.13 1.37 -5.92
N ASP A 501 27.50 0.99 -7.15
CA ASP A 501 26.61 0.32 -8.09
C ASP A 501 26.47 -1.17 -7.80
N ILE A 502 25.35 -1.74 -8.22
CA ILE A 502 25.13 -3.18 -8.21
C ILE A 502 25.18 -3.72 -9.64
N GLU A 503 26.20 -4.51 -9.93
CA GLU A 503 26.38 -5.20 -11.20
C GLU A 503 25.76 -6.60 -11.17
N LEU A 504 25.54 -7.17 -12.35
CA LEU A 504 24.81 -8.45 -12.49
C LEU A 504 25.54 -9.61 -11.82
N GLU A 505 26.88 -9.60 -11.88
CA GLU A 505 27.76 -10.63 -11.34
C GLU A 505 27.70 -10.69 -9.80
N GLN A 506 27.27 -9.61 -9.15
CA GLN A 506 27.13 -9.54 -7.69
C GLN A 506 25.81 -10.13 -7.19
N VAL A 507 24.82 -10.34 -8.07
CA VAL A 507 23.46 -10.75 -7.66
C VAL A 507 23.43 -12.16 -7.09
N SER A 508 24.09 -13.13 -7.73
CA SER A 508 24.13 -14.51 -7.22
C SER A 508 24.83 -14.64 -5.85
N PRO A 509 25.99 -14.00 -5.60
CA PRO A 509 26.56 -13.91 -4.25
C PRO A 509 25.60 -13.31 -3.21
N LEU A 510 24.91 -12.21 -3.55
CA LEU A 510 23.96 -11.56 -2.63
C LEU A 510 22.73 -12.42 -2.31
N ILE A 511 22.31 -13.28 -3.23
CA ILE A 511 21.27 -14.29 -2.98
C ILE A 511 21.80 -15.37 -2.03
N ALA A 512 23.03 -15.85 -2.24
CA ALA A 512 23.66 -16.83 -1.35
C ALA A 512 23.87 -16.28 0.08
N GLU A 513 24.08 -14.97 0.22
CA GLU A 513 24.15 -14.27 1.52
C GLU A 513 22.77 -13.98 2.14
N GLY A 514 21.66 -14.29 1.45
CA GLY A 514 20.30 -14.03 1.93
C GLY A 514 19.87 -12.56 1.88
N LYS A 515 20.66 -11.68 1.25
CA LYS A 515 20.33 -10.25 1.10
C LYS A 515 19.30 -10.00 0.00
N LEU A 516 19.30 -10.85 -1.03
CA LEU A 516 18.34 -10.81 -2.13
C LEU A 516 17.56 -12.13 -2.22
N PRO A 517 16.28 -12.09 -2.60
CA PRO A 517 15.52 -13.30 -2.90
C PRO A 517 15.98 -13.94 -4.23
N PRO A 518 15.83 -15.25 -4.45
CA PRO A 518 16.18 -15.93 -5.70
C PRO A 518 15.57 -15.30 -6.95
N MET A 519 14.33 -14.79 -6.88
CA MET A 519 13.69 -14.11 -8.00
C MET A 519 14.46 -12.86 -8.48
N ALA A 520 15.28 -12.25 -7.61
CA ALA A 520 16.03 -11.04 -7.93
C ALA A 520 17.02 -11.27 -9.08
N LEU A 521 17.50 -12.50 -9.29
CA LEU A 521 18.36 -12.82 -10.43
C LEU A 521 17.64 -12.62 -11.77
N GLY A 522 16.42 -13.16 -11.90
CA GLY A 522 15.60 -12.97 -13.09
C GLY A 522 15.25 -11.50 -13.30
N VAL A 523 14.89 -10.80 -12.22
CA VAL A 523 14.64 -9.35 -12.27
C VAL A 523 15.86 -8.57 -12.73
N ALA A 524 17.04 -8.87 -12.19
CA ALA A 524 18.29 -8.20 -12.57
C ALA A 524 18.65 -8.37 -14.06
N GLN A 525 18.31 -9.52 -14.66
CA GLN A 525 18.52 -9.82 -16.07
C GLN A 525 17.56 -9.04 -16.99
N ASP A 526 16.34 -8.78 -16.53
CA ASP A 526 15.33 -8.03 -17.30
C ASP A 526 15.60 -6.51 -17.33
N LEU A 527 16.35 -6.00 -16.35
CA LEU A 527 16.64 -4.57 -16.18
C LEU A 527 17.89 -4.12 -16.95
N SER A 528 17.88 -2.87 -17.43
CA SER A 528 19.09 -2.22 -17.96
C SER A 528 20.13 -2.03 -16.85
N ARG A 529 21.39 -1.81 -17.21
CA ARG A 529 22.49 -1.66 -16.23
C ARG A 529 22.22 -0.55 -15.21
N LEU A 530 21.72 0.61 -15.65
CA LEU A 530 21.36 1.72 -14.76
C LEU A 530 20.24 1.34 -13.79
N ASN A 531 19.12 0.84 -14.33
CA ASN A 531 17.97 0.46 -13.53
C ASN A 531 18.34 -0.68 -12.55
N ARG A 532 19.10 -1.68 -13.00
CA ARG A 532 19.61 -2.74 -12.13
C ARG A 532 20.39 -2.16 -10.95
N SER A 533 21.34 -1.26 -11.20
CA SER A 533 22.11 -0.61 -10.13
C SER A 533 21.19 0.07 -9.11
N VAL A 534 20.28 0.94 -9.55
CA VAL A 534 19.37 1.69 -8.67
C VAL A 534 18.44 0.78 -7.87
N TYR A 535 17.67 -0.07 -8.55
CA TYR A 535 16.59 -0.81 -7.90
C TYR A 535 17.10 -2.00 -7.08
N LEU A 536 18.22 -2.65 -7.48
CA LEU A 536 18.83 -3.67 -6.62
C LEU A 536 19.51 -3.05 -5.40
N TYR A 537 20.13 -1.87 -5.52
CA TYR A 537 20.69 -1.18 -4.36
C TYR A 537 19.60 -0.93 -3.30
N GLY A 538 18.44 -0.42 -3.72
CA GLY A 538 17.28 -0.25 -2.83
C GLY A 538 16.81 -1.58 -2.23
N TRP A 539 16.72 -2.63 -3.04
CA TRP A 539 16.26 -3.95 -2.62
C TRP A 539 17.17 -4.59 -1.56
N ILE A 540 18.49 -4.58 -1.77
CA ILE A 540 19.50 -5.16 -0.87
C ILE A 540 19.49 -4.45 0.48
N ASN A 541 19.41 -3.12 0.47
CA ASN A 541 19.50 -2.29 1.67
C ASN A 541 18.15 -2.05 2.34
N ARG A 542 17.07 -2.67 1.84
CA ARG A 542 15.68 -2.48 2.31
C ARG A 542 15.27 -1.00 2.31
N LEU A 543 15.66 -0.28 1.28
CA LEU A 543 15.34 1.14 1.10
C LEU A 543 14.22 1.30 0.08
N THR A 544 13.37 2.28 0.34
CA THR A 544 12.35 2.72 -0.60
C THR A 544 13.04 3.43 -1.77
N THR A 545 12.87 2.90 -2.98
CA THR A 545 13.33 3.56 -4.20
C THR A 545 12.24 4.49 -4.72
N ILE A 546 12.53 5.79 -4.74
CA ILE A 546 11.62 6.84 -5.18
C ILE A 546 11.83 7.05 -6.68
N THR A 547 10.75 6.98 -7.46
CA THR A 547 10.80 7.16 -8.92
C THR A 547 9.61 7.97 -9.44
N GLY A 548 9.86 8.79 -10.45
CA GLY A 548 8.85 9.45 -11.27
C GLY A 548 8.50 8.68 -12.54
N HIS A 549 9.15 7.53 -12.78
CA HIS A 549 9.11 6.82 -14.04
C HIS A 549 8.20 5.57 -13.98
N ARG A 550 6.92 5.74 -14.39
CA ARG A 550 5.93 4.64 -14.44
C ARG A 550 6.38 3.43 -15.27
N GLY A 551 7.17 3.66 -16.32
CA GLY A 551 7.63 2.61 -17.23
C GLY A 551 8.51 1.57 -16.51
N ILE A 552 9.48 2.05 -15.72
CA ILE A 552 10.37 1.16 -14.97
C ILE A 552 9.68 0.50 -13.79
N GLU A 553 8.82 1.22 -13.06
CA GLU A 553 7.98 0.62 -12.00
C GLU A 553 7.17 -0.55 -12.57
N ARG A 554 6.48 -0.34 -13.70
CA ARG A 554 5.71 -1.39 -14.38
C ARG A 554 6.59 -2.54 -14.83
N GLN A 555 7.76 -2.26 -15.40
CA GLN A 555 8.70 -3.29 -15.83
C GLN A 555 9.15 -4.16 -14.66
N ILE A 556 9.45 -3.57 -13.51
CA ILE A 556 9.84 -4.30 -12.30
C ILE A 556 8.67 -5.16 -11.80
N TYR A 557 7.46 -4.61 -11.70
CA TYR A 557 6.30 -5.42 -11.28
C TYR A 557 6.00 -6.59 -12.23
N LEU A 558 6.15 -6.38 -13.54
CA LEU A 558 6.00 -7.45 -14.52
C LEU A 558 7.09 -8.51 -14.36
N SER A 559 8.33 -8.10 -14.19
CA SER A 559 9.47 -9.00 -13.99
C SER A 559 9.34 -9.80 -12.69
N LEU A 560 8.92 -9.15 -11.59
CA LEU A 560 8.57 -9.82 -10.34
C LEU A 560 7.49 -10.88 -10.57
N ALA A 561 6.41 -10.54 -11.29
CA ALA A 561 5.35 -11.50 -11.58
C ALA A 561 5.81 -12.69 -12.45
N THR A 562 6.77 -12.47 -13.33
CA THR A 562 7.37 -13.51 -14.19
C THR A 562 8.28 -14.46 -13.41
N HIS A 563 9.08 -13.94 -12.48
CA HIS A 563 10.10 -14.71 -11.76
C HIS A 563 9.68 -15.13 -10.35
N TRP A 564 8.50 -14.70 -9.89
CA TRP A 564 7.96 -15.09 -8.60
C TRP A 564 7.38 -16.51 -8.64
N THR A 565 7.84 -17.33 -7.69
CA THR A 565 7.28 -18.65 -7.41
C THR A 565 6.49 -18.60 -6.10
N PRO A 566 5.24 -19.11 -6.06
CA PRO A 566 4.49 -19.21 -4.81
C PRO A 566 5.23 -20.06 -3.78
N PRO A 567 5.12 -19.76 -2.48
CA PRO A 567 5.56 -20.67 -1.43
C PRO A 567 4.84 -22.01 -1.62
N ALA A 568 5.58 -23.13 -1.55
CA ALA A 568 5.01 -24.46 -1.77
C ALA A 568 3.90 -24.76 -0.75
N THR A 569 2.64 -24.65 -1.19
CA THR A 569 1.50 -25.03 -0.35
C THR A 569 1.38 -26.56 -0.33
N GLY A 570 1.91 -27.20 0.71
CA GLY A 570 1.41 -28.50 1.17
C GLY A 570 2.02 -29.77 0.56
N ASN A 571 3.31 -29.82 0.24
CA ASN A 571 4.00 -31.11 0.05
C ASN A 571 5.33 -31.12 0.80
N HIS A 572 5.46 -32.04 1.77
CA HIS A 572 6.60 -32.25 2.68
C HIS A 572 7.93 -32.68 2.00
N ARG A 573 8.26 -32.16 0.82
CA ARG A 573 9.49 -32.53 0.09
C ARG A 573 10.28 -31.39 -0.53
N ALA A 574 9.82 -30.14 -0.47
CA ALA A 574 10.69 -29.01 -0.78
C ALA A 574 11.51 -28.66 0.47
N SER A 575 12.82 -28.50 0.34
CA SER A 575 13.67 -28.06 1.44
C SER A 575 13.14 -26.72 1.97
N GLU A 576 13.02 -26.54 3.28
CA GLU A 576 12.57 -25.27 3.87
C GLU A 576 13.41 -24.07 3.40
N SER A 577 14.65 -24.31 2.97
CA SER A 577 15.54 -23.30 2.40
C SER A 577 15.10 -22.75 1.03
N ASP A 578 14.38 -23.54 0.22
CA ASP A 578 13.95 -23.12 -1.12
C ASP A 578 12.64 -22.30 -1.08
N ALA A 579 11.78 -22.55 -0.09
CA ALA A 579 10.47 -21.89 0.03
C ALA A 579 10.50 -20.55 0.80
N LYS A 580 11.45 -20.37 1.74
CA LYS A 580 11.55 -19.17 2.60
C LYS A 580 11.98 -17.90 1.86
N ASN A 581 12.35 -18.00 0.58
CA ASN A 581 13.28 -17.04 0.01
C ASN A 581 12.69 -16.08 -1.04
N ASN A 582 11.40 -16.16 -1.41
CA ASN A 582 10.78 -15.32 -2.45
C ASN A 582 9.67 -14.39 -1.92
N GLU A 583 9.84 -13.83 -0.72
CA GLU A 583 8.74 -13.12 -0.03
C GLU A 583 8.91 -11.61 0.09
N ILE A 584 10.08 -11.06 -0.25
CA ILE A 584 10.38 -9.64 -0.03
C ILE A 584 10.62 -8.96 -1.38
N PRO A 585 9.63 -8.26 -1.95
CA PRO A 585 9.82 -7.48 -3.17
C PRO A 585 10.65 -6.21 -2.92
N PRO A 586 11.20 -5.57 -3.97
CA PRO A 586 11.78 -4.25 -3.83
C PRO A 586 10.70 -3.25 -3.41
N ASP A 587 11.01 -2.33 -2.50
CA ASP A 587 10.11 -1.23 -2.14
C ASP A 587 10.26 -0.08 -3.12
N ILE A 588 9.17 0.22 -3.82
CA ILE A 588 9.11 1.28 -4.81
C ILE A 588 8.00 2.25 -4.41
N TRP A 589 8.39 3.52 -4.28
CA TRP A 589 7.45 4.63 -4.20
C TRP A 589 7.45 5.35 -5.54
N HIS A 590 6.32 5.29 -6.23
CA HIS A 590 6.13 5.98 -7.49
C HIS A 590 4.99 6.99 -7.39
N ARG A 591 5.26 8.18 -7.90
CA ARG A 591 4.24 9.18 -8.22
C ARG A 591 4.56 9.76 -9.59
N HIS A 592 3.53 10.28 -10.26
CA HIS A 592 3.74 11.03 -11.48
C HIS A 592 4.42 12.36 -11.16
N LEU A 593 5.75 12.41 -11.35
CA LEU A 593 6.57 13.59 -11.09
C LEU A 593 6.77 14.46 -12.33
N GLY A 594 5.99 14.25 -13.38
CA GLY A 594 5.96 15.14 -14.53
C GLY A 594 4.62 15.86 -14.57
N GLY A 595 4.67 17.18 -14.53
CA GLY A 595 3.53 18.02 -14.87
C GLY A 595 3.00 17.69 -16.27
N TYR A 596 1.78 18.10 -16.57
CA TYR A 596 0.94 17.81 -17.75
C TYR A 596 1.56 17.88 -19.16
N LEU A 597 2.86 18.14 -19.32
CA LEU A 597 3.47 18.49 -20.60
C LEU A 597 3.83 17.32 -21.53
N ILE A 598 3.69 16.05 -21.12
CA ILE A 598 4.23 14.95 -21.95
C ILE A 598 3.28 13.76 -22.02
N HIS A 599 2.10 14.04 -22.56
CA HIS A 599 1.58 13.10 -23.53
C HIS A 599 2.31 13.37 -24.85
N ARG A 600 3.30 12.52 -25.16
CA ARG A 600 3.98 12.55 -26.47
C ARG A 600 2.98 12.30 -27.60
N ASP A 601 1.88 11.63 -27.28
CA ASP A 601 0.82 11.29 -28.20
C ASP A 601 -0.24 12.39 -28.23
N LYS A 602 -0.31 13.07 -29.38
CA LYS A 602 -1.43 13.97 -29.65
C LYS A 602 -2.71 13.12 -29.77
N PRO A 603 -3.86 13.55 -29.21
CA PRO A 603 -5.16 12.94 -29.46
C PRO A 603 -5.40 12.77 -30.96
N ARG A 604 -6.06 11.70 -31.40
CA ARG A 604 -6.25 11.44 -32.85
C ARG A 604 -6.92 12.61 -33.60
N ASP A 605 -7.70 13.40 -32.88
CA ASP A 605 -8.46 14.56 -33.33
C ASP A 605 -7.78 15.92 -33.02
N TRP A 606 -6.51 15.95 -32.61
CA TRP A 606 -5.83 17.19 -32.19
C TRP A 606 -5.88 18.33 -33.21
N LYS A 607 -5.88 18.01 -34.51
CA LYS A 607 -5.99 19.01 -35.57
C LYS A 607 -7.35 19.71 -35.57
N ALA A 608 -8.41 18.98 -35.24
CA ALA A 608 -9.76 19.55 -35.11
C ALA A 608 -9.86 20.42 -33.85
N LEU A 609 -9.18 20.05 -32.76
CA LEU A 609 -9.17 20.82 -31.50
C LEU A 609 -8.55 22.21 -31.65
N ILE A 610 -7.65 22.39 -32.61
CA ILE A 610 -6.96 23.66 -32.85
C ILE A 610 -7.50 24.43 -34.07
N ALA A 611 -8.43 23.86 -34.85
CA ALA A 611 -8.87 24.42 -36.12
C ALA A 611 -9.58 25.80 -35.98
N ASP A 612 -10.14 26.07 -34.80
CA ASP A 612 -10.89 27.30 -34.53
C ASP A 612 -9.98 28.51 -34.24
N TYR A 613 -8.71 28.27 -33.90
CA TYR A 613 -7.74 29.32 -33.56
C TYR A 613 -7.19 29.98 -34.82
N GLU A 614 -7.15 31.31 -34.85
CA GLU A 614 -6.73 32.08 -36.04
C GLU A 614 -5.34 31.70 -36.55
N GLU A 615 -4.43 31.39 -35.64
CA GLU A 615 -3.07 30.94 -35.92
C GLU A 615 -2.99 29.56 -36.56
N CYS A 616 -4.08 28.78 -36.45
CA CYS A 616 -4.22 27.40 -36.90
C CYS A 616 -5.22 27.21 -38.06
N LYS A 617 -5.85 28.30 -38.53
CA LYS A 617 -6.83 28.28 -39.64
C LYS A 617 -6.18 27.93 -40.98
N ASP A 618 -7.01 27.49 -41.93
CA ASP A 618 -6.62 27.17 -43.32
C ASP A 618 -5.48 26.16 -43.46
N GLY A 619 -5.35 25.25 -42.49
CA GLY A 619 -4.32 24.20 -42.51
C GLY A 619 -2.91 24.70 -42.16
N LYS A 620 -2.74 25.97 -41.78
CA LYS A 620 -1.48 26.47 -41.22
C LYS A 620 -1.35 25.90 -39.83
N ILE A 621 -0.46 24.95 -39.62
CA ILE A 621 -0.17 24.42 -38.29
C ILE A 621 1.19 24.98 -37.88
N PRO A 622 1.30 25.68 -36.73
CA PRO A 622 2.58 26.15 -36.24
C PRO A 622 3.61 25.01 -36.20
N SER A 623 4.83 25.30 -36.67
CA SER A 623 5.91 24.31 -36.77
C SER A 623 6.23 23.66 -35.42
N GLU A 624 6.02 24.39 -34.32
CA GLU A 624 6.17 23.91 -32.95
C GLU A 624 5.14 22.83 -32.59
N VAL A 625 3.87 22.98 -33.02
CA VAL A 625 2.83 21.95 -32.83
C VAL A 625 3.12 20.74 -33.69
N GLN A 626 3.59 20.94 -34.92
CA GLN A 626 4.02 19.83 -35.78
C GLN A 626 5.17 19.05 -35.15
N ARG A 627 6.17 19.76 -34.60
CA ARG A 627 7.38 19.23 -33.98
C ARG A 627 7.22 18.88 -32.50
N TRP A 628 6.03 18.97 -31.90
CA TRP A 628 5.77 18.67 -30.49
C TRP A 628 6.36 17.31 -30.02
N THR A 629 6.44 16.30 -30.89
CA THR A 629 7.07 15.01 -30.54
C THR A 629 8.61 15.08 -30.42
N ASN A 630 9.22 16.20 -30.80
CA ASN A 630 10.65 16.41 -30.82
C ASN A 630 11.13 16.96 -29.46
N PRO A 631 12.02 16.24 -28.76
CA PRO A 631 12.52 16.63 -27.44
C PRO A 631 13.31 17.96 -27.46
N TRP A 632 13.71 18.46 -28.63
CA TRP A 632 14.55 19.64 -28.81
C TRP A 632 13.79 20.95 -29.11
N THR A 633 12.46 20.96 -28.97
CA THR A 633 11.68 22.19 -29.21
C THR A 633 11.88 23.22 -28.10
N THR A 634 11.54 24.49 -28.37
CA THR A 634 11.62 25.64 -27.45
C THR A 634 10.96 25.39 -26.08
N TRP A 635 10.03 24.43 -26.03
CA TRP A 635 9.24 24.03 -24.86
C TRP A 635 9.71 22.71 -24.21
N GLY A 636 10.65 22.01 -24.86
CA GLY A 636 11.48 20.94 -24.30
C GLY A 636 12.79 21.47 -23.69
N ARG A 637 12.90 22.79 -23.45
CA ARG A 637 14.10 23.44 -22.90
C ARG A 637 14.41 23.12 -21.44
N GLY A 638 13.53 22.41 -20.74
CA GLY A 638 13.79 21.88 -19.40
C GLY A 638 13.84 20.36 -19.44
N ILE A 639 14.62 19.76 -18.53
CA ILE A 639 14.67 18.30 -18.46
C ILE A 639 13.29 17.76 -18.09
N SER A 640 12.72 17.01 -19.03
CA SER A 640 11.53 16.21 -18.80
C SER A 640 11.82 14.99 -17.94
N THR A 641 11.02 14.79 -16.89
CA THR A 641 11.02 13.57 -16.07
C THR A 641 10.51 12.33 -16.83
N TYR A 642 9.69 12.51 -17.86
CA TYR A 642 9.27 11.45 -18.80
C TYR A 642 10.27 11.21 -19.94
N GLY A 643 11.27 12.09 -20.05
CA GLY A 643 12.23 12.16 -21.14
C GLY A 643 13.57 11.56 -20.81
N LEU A 644 13.79 11.08 -19.57
CA LEU A 644 14.99 10.37 -19.15
C LEU A 644 15.19 9.12 -20.01
N PRO A 645 16.11 9.15 -20.98
CA PRO A 645 16.36 8.02 -21.84
C PRO A 645 17.19 6.97 -21.11
N ASP A 646 16.58 6.07 -20.34
CA ASP A 646 17.22 4.78 -20.03
C ASP A 646 16.24 3.62 -19.93
N THR A 647 15.37 3.53 -20.93
CA THR A 647 14.72 2.26 -21.26
C THR A 647 14.75 2.04 -22.75
N LYS A 648 14.77 0.76 -23.10
CA LYS A 648 14.63 0.14 -24.42
C LYS A 648 13.38 0.61 -25.21
N THR A 649 13.20 1.90 -25.50
CA THR A 649 12.42 2.31 -26.69
C THR A 649 13.10 1.84 -27.99
N TRP A 650 14.25 1.18 -27.88
CA TRP A 650 15.01 0.54 -28.96
C TRP A 650 15.18 -0.98 -28.86
N GLU A 651 14.73 -1.69 -27.81
CA GLU A 651 14.76 -3.17 -27.83
C GLU A 651 13.52 -3.81 -27.18
N GLY A 652 12.51 -4.06 -28.02
CA GLY A 652 12.17 -5.48 -28.23
C GLY A 652 11.25 -6.21 -27.25
N VAL A 653 10.39 -5.55 -26.46
CA VAL A 653 9.17 -6.21 -25.96
C VAL A 653 7.98 -5.30 -26.22
N GLY A 654 7.41 -5.41 -27.43
CA GLY A 654 6.21 -4.70 -27.88
C GLY A 654 6.34 -3.83 -29.14
N HIS A 655 7.47 -3.89 -29.86
CA HIS A 655 7.66 -3.14 -31.11
C HIS A 655 8.27 -3.93 -32.29
N ALA A 656 8.50 -5.25 -32.15
CA ALA A 656 8.42 -6.11 -33.32
C ALA A 656 6.93 -6.18 -33.70
N ASP A 657 6.60 -5.81 -34.94
CA ASP A 657 5.25 -5.78 -35.54
C ASP A 657 4.32 -4.60 -35.18
N LYS A 658 4.82 -3.37 -35.29
CA LYS A 658 3.96 -2.23 -35.69
C LYS A 658 4.04 -1.88 -37.18
N GLN A 659 4.19 -2.89 -38.05
CA GLN A 659 3.80 -2.75 -39.46
C GLN A 659 2.28 -2.86 -39.68
N SER A 660 1.48 -3.06 -38.63
CA SER A 660 0.04 -3.30 -38.73
C SER A 660 -0.84 -2.30 -37.98
N PHE A 661 -0.40 -1.05 -37.74
CA PHE A 661 -1.32 0.02 -37.30
C PHE A 661 -1.03 1.37 -37.95
N GLY A 662 -0.75 1.34 -39.25
CA GLY A 662 -1.13 2.42 -40.15
C GLY A 662 -2.32 1.92 -40.97
N ARG A 663 -3.53 2.44 -40.72
CA ARG A 663 -4.56 2.41 -41.75
C ARG A 663 -3.90 3.03 -42.99
N LYS A 664 -3.75 2.23 -44.05
CA LYS A 664 -3.48 2.77 -45.39
C LYS A 664 -4.46 3.91 -45.58
N LEU A 665 -3.92 5.12 -45.68
CA LEU A 665 -4.54 6.19 -46.45
C LEU A 665 -4.62 5.65 -47.88
N GLN A 666 -5.65 4.84 -48.17
CA GLN A 666 -6.12 4.68 -49.53
C GLN A 666 -6.77 6.01 -49.87
N THR A 667 -5.99 6.83 -50.54
CA THR A 667 -6.44 7.96 -51.34
C THR A 667 -7.68 7.52 -52.12
N ARG A 668 -8.81 8.15 -51.82
CA ARG A 668 -10.06 8.02 -52.56
C ARG A 668 -9.94 8.77 -53.89
N GLU A 669 -8.95 8.40 -54.71
CA GLU A 669 -8.70 8.94 -56.04
C GLU A 669 -8.06 7.87 -56.93
N ALA A 670 -8.70 6.70 -57.05
CA ALA A 670 -8.40 5.75 -58.13
C ALA A 670 -9.57 4.75 -58.31
N ARG A 671 -10.81 5.25 -58.37
CA ARG A 671 -11.93 4.47 -58.89
C ARG A 671 -12.42 5.16 -60.15
N GLY A 672 -11.65 4.94 -61.22
CA GLY A 672 -11.92 5.50 -62.53
C GLY A 672 -10.89 5.02 -63.54
N GLN A 673 -10.94 3.73 -63.90
CA GLN A 673 -10.82 3.22 -65.28
C GLN A 673 -10.52 1.72 -65.31
N ARG A 674 -11.60 0.97 -65.62
CA ARG A 674 -11.69 -0.16 -66.55
C ARG A 674 -10.40 -0.93 -66.99
N ASN A 675 -10.42 -2.22 -66.60
CA ASN A 675 -10.58 -3.41 -67.47
C ASN A 675 -9.33 -3.97 -68.22
N PRO A 676 -9.40 -5.20 -68.79
CA PRO A 676 -8.94 -6.44 -68.15
C PRO A 676 -8.01 -7.29 -69.08
N GLY A 677 -7.40 -8.35 -68.55
CA GLY A 677 -6.87 -9.44 -69.37
C GLY A 677 -5.46 -9.87 -69.01
N GLY A 678 -5.31 -11.17 -68.74
CA GLY A 678 -4.02 -11.82 -68.52
C GLY A 678 -4.17 -13.05 -67.64
N ARG A 679 -4.54 -14.17 -68.27
CA ARG A 679 -4.49 -15.52 -67.68
C ARG A 679 -3.03 -15.97 -67.53
N ASP A 680 -2.90 -17.06 -66.77
CA ASP A 680 -1.91 -18.15 -66.84
C ASP A 680 -1.09 -18.30 -65.55
N VAL A 681 -0.87 -19.47 -64.95
CA VAL A 681 -1.40 -20.86 -65.00
C VAL A 681 -0.48 -21.66 -64.02
N ASP A 682 -1.02 -22.74 -63.42
CA ASP A 682 -0.35 -23.87 -62.74
C ASP A 682 0.43 -23.62 -61.41
N ASP A 683 0.39 -24.48 -60.38
CA ASP A 683 0.22 -25.94 -60.32
C ASP A 683 -0.70 -26.45 -59.18
N GLN A 684 -1.37 -27.57 -59.47
CA GLN A 684 -2.12 -28.52 -58.61
C GLN A 684 -1.12 -29.34 -57.73
N GLU A 685 -1.47 -30.08 -56.67
CA GLU A 685 -2.35 -31.27 -56.60
C GLU A 685 -2.55 -31.74 -55.14
N GLY A 686 -3.67 -32.45 -54.90
CA GLY A 686 -3.86 -33.51 -53.87
C GLY A 686 -4.74 -33.12 -52.68
N GLU A 687 -6.08 -33.10 -52.74
CA GLU A 687 -7.09 -34.20 -52.81
C GLU A 687 -7.30 -35.03 -51.53
N GLU A 688 -8.50 -34.92 -50.95
CA GLU A 688 -9.50 -35.98 -50.58
C GLU A 688 -10.48 -35.39 -49.54
N GLN A 689 -11.69 -34.96 -49.94
CA GLN A 689 -12.97 -35.70 -50.07
C GLN A 689 -13.71 -35.93 -48.73
N ASP A 690 -14.81 -35.22 -48.48
CA ASP A 690 -16.17 -35.70 -48.75
C ASP A 690 -17.25 -34.63 -48.47
N MET A 691 -18.21 -34.54 -49.39
CA MET A 691 -19.43 -33.72 -49.35
C MET A 691 -20.56 -34.46 -48.63
N ASP A 692 -21.55 -33.72 -48.13
CA ASP A 692 -22.96 -33.95 -48.51
C ASP A 692 -23.83 -32.73 -48.14
N GLU A 693 -24.19 -32.04 -49.23
CA GLU A 693 -25.44 -31.39 -49.64
C GLU A 693 -26.38 -30.65 -48.66
N GLU A 694 -26.69 -29.44 -49.14
CA GLU A 694 -27.76 -28.51 -48.81
C GLU A 694 -29.15 -29.08 -49.09
N GLU A 695 -30.18 -28.57 -48.42
CA GLU A 695 -31.35 -28.10 -49.15
C GLU A 695 -32.07 -26.99 -48.35
N GLU A 696 -32.32 -25.92 -49.09
CA GLU A 696 -33.18 -24.77 -48.79
C GLU A 696 -34.64 -25.26 -48.59
N GLU A 697 -35.62 -24.52 -48.09
CA GLU A 697 -36.23 -23.36 -48.74
C GLU A 697 -37.52 -22.98 -47.96
N GLU A 698 -37.86 -21.68 -47.97
CA GLU A 698 -39.22 -21.08 -47.90
C GLU A 698 -40.07 -21.21 -46.60
N GLN A 699 -40.87 -20.23 -46.14
CA GLN A 699 -41.20 -18.86 -46.56
C GLN A 699 -41.98 -18.22 -45.38
N SER A 700 -41.94 -16.89 -45.34
CA SER A 700 -42.88 -15.90 -44.75
C SER A 700 -42.60 -15.32 -43.37
#